data_AF-A0A1Q5QBJ9-F1
#
_entry.id   AF-A0A1Q5QBJ9-F1
#
_cell.length_a   1.000
_cell.length_b   1.000
_cell.length_c   1.000
_cell.angle_alpha   90.00
_cell.angle_beta   90.00
_cell.angle_gamma   90.00
#
_symmetry.space_group_name_H-M   'P 1'
#
loop_
_entity.id
_entity.type
_entity.pdbx_description
1 polymer ?
#
loop_
_entity_poly.entity_id
_entity_poly.type
_entity_poly.pdbx_seq_one_letter_code
_entity_poly.pdbx_strand_id
1 'polypeptide(L)'
;MAHKAASSGQHLVPWIYDTLLIIFRFCLNIFFREVYAPGAWRIPKKGPVIIVAAPHANQFVDSIVLMRILKRYAGRRISFLIAEKSMREPYIGTMAAQMGALPVNRAMDNIKPGEGTIFLPYPDSDPTLVRGKGTNFTDPMFMERGTIILPKVNQDPPEQQAIAEIIGPQELRIRAPFKKFPRDHPLYESIQTGTSFKVAPHIDQSQMFDAVYRGLESGGCIGIFPEGGSHDRPRLLPLKAGAAIIALGTLARSPDCGLSIIPCGLNYFHPNKFRSRAVIELGPPVEVHPDQVAAFKLGGNSKRNAVGSLLETIQEALDSVTQQAPDRETLMLIQATRRLYKPLRMKLPLPVVIELNRRLMKGYTQFKKEPKVIQLSKAIKAYSRQRKALGIQDHQVEWGNVRRRPWWLVFLTLVYRVGELLALTLATLPSLALFWPVFVTARVISHSKQRKALANSSVKMDGRDVVGSWKILVTMGLAPTLYTWYTVVVTYWLHYCRHDGHYSSLVPWWMNARVYVPDSVPLRVFAIFFFGLMIAVSFAGLRIGEIGMDIFKSLPPLFIALNPSSSSALIKLRNQRRALVAQVVNVINTFGPQIFPDFEYEKLVDENYDYDGEGGIDIDYATYRSRLKSMPPSEPQTPNRSRSRSSGRRPSDSWQGVSSGALLKPLTSGPSKDELSELNRRIGTFTPKNEKQTPAAVRYTVESI
;
A
#
# COMPACT_ATOMS: atom_id res chain seq x y z
N MET A 1 -15.80 40.56 -1.40
CA MET A 1 -17.14 39.94 -1.39
C MET A 1 -17.15 38.79 -0.39
N ALA A 2 -17.80 39.08 0.75
CA ALA A 2 -18.30 38.27 1.85
C ALA A 2 -17.71 36.88 2.16
N HIS A 3 -17.13 36.79 3.35
CA HIS A 3 -17.02 35.59 4.18
C HIS A 3 -18.38 34.86 4.25
N LYS A 4 -18.52 33.76 3.53
CA LYS A 4 -19.59 32.79 3.76
C LYS A 4 -19.18 31.93 4.95
N ALA A 5 -19.81 32.17 6.09
CA ALA A 5 -19.70 31.35 7.27
C ALA A 5 -19.88 29.87 6.92
N ALA A 6 -18.91 29.04 7.33
CA ALA A 6 -18.87 27.60 7.11
C ALA A 6 -19.84 26.86 8.06
N SER A 7 -21.14 27.15 7.96
CA SER A 7 -22.20 26.53 8.78
C SER A 7 -23.21 25.68 7.99
N SER A 8 -22.98 25.41 6.71
CA SER A 8 -23.76 24.39 6.00
C SER A 8 -23.13 23.01 6.24
N GLY A 9 -23.82 22.13 6.97
CA GLY A 9 -23.44 20.72 7.09
C GLY A 9 -23.09 20.16 5.71
N GLN A 10 -21.84 19.71 5.55
CA GLN A 10 -21.39 19.09 4.30
C GLN A 10 -22.06 17.73 4.19
N HIS A 11 -23.26 17.71 3.62
CA HIS A 11 -24.00 16.50 3.40
C HIS A 11 -23.39 15.75 2.22
N LEU A 12 -22.93 14.53 2.49
CA LEU A 12 -22.61 13.55 1.45
C LEU A 12 -23.81 13.43 0.51
N VAL A 13 -23.59 13.64 -0.79
CA VAL A 13 -24.64 13.51 -1.81
C VAL A 13 -24.53 12.12 -2.44
N PRO A 14 -25.43 11.16 -2.12
CA PRO A 14 -25.22 9.75 -2.44
C PRO A 14 -25.04 9.45 -3.93
N TRP A 15 -25.82 10.11 -4.80
CA TRP A 15 -25.77 9.88 -6.24
C TRP A 15 -24.51 10.48 -6.88
N ILE A 16 -24.07 11.67 -6.41
CA ILE A 16 -22.80 12.26 -6.84
C ILE A 16 -21.63 11.38 -6.42
N TYR A 17 -21.62 10.94 -5.15
CA TYR A 17 -20.61 10.01 -4.64
C TYR A 17 -20.50 8.76 -5.52
N ASP A 18 -21.63 8.12 -5.80
CA ASP A 18 -21.66 6.88 -6.58
C ASP A 18 -21.25 7.11 -8.03
N THR A 19 -21.63 8.24 -8.64
CA THR A 19 -21.27 8.62 -10.01
C THR A 19 -19.77 8.90 -10.13
N LEU A 20 -19.21 9.71 -9.24
CA LEU A 20 -17.77 9.99 -9.19
C LEU A 20 -16.98 8.71 -8.93
N LEU A 21 -17.48 7.83 -8.05
CA LEU A 21 -16.84 6.56 -7.78
C LEU A 21 -16.82 5.62 -9.00
N ILE A 22 -17.81 5.67 -9.88
CA ILE A 22 -17.80 4.93 -11.16
C ILE A 22 -16.67 5.44 -12.06
N ILE A 23 -16.51 6.76 -12.19
CA ILE A 23 -15.43 7.39 -12.98
C ILE A 23 -14.08 7.00 -12.39
N PHE A 24 -13.92 7.15 -11.07
CA PHE A 24 -12.71 6.77 -10.38
C PHE A 24 -12.38 5.28 -10.49
N ARG A 25 -13.38 4.40 -10.46
CA ARG A 25 -13.21 2.96 -10.68
C ARG A 25 -12.62 2.69 -12.06
N PHE A 26 -13.07 3.40 -13.09
CA PHE A 26 -12.51 3.30 -14.44
C PHE A 26 -11.05 3.76 -14.46
N CYS A 27 -10.75 4.93 -13.90
CA CYS A 27 -9.38 5.44 -13.76
C CYS A 27 -8.45 4.47 -13.01
N LEU A 28 -8.92 3.88 -11.91
CA LEU A 28 -8.15 2.90 -11.13
C LEU A 28 -7.90 1.61 -11.92
N ASN A 29 -8.84 1.13 -12.72
CA ASN A 29 -8.66 -0.07 -13.55
C ASN A 29 -7.67 0.17 -14.71
N ILE A 30 -7.57 1.41 -15.18
CA ILE A 30 -6.55 1.82 -16.16
C ILE A 30 -5.19 1.89 -15.46
N PHE A 31 -5.11 2.60 -14.33
CA PHE A 31 -3.86 2.85 -13.60
C PHE A 31 -3.25 1.60 -12.94
N PHE A 32 -4.07 0.76 -12.31
CA PHE A 32 -3.64 -0.49 -11.70
C PHE A 32 -4.00 -1.68 -12.58
N ARG A 33 -3.05 -2.61 -12.73
CA ARG A 33 -3.31 -3.91 -13.36
C ARG A 33 -4.23 -4.76 -12.49
N GLU A 34 -4.02 -4.70 -11.19
CA GLU A 34 -4.72 -5.53 -10.22
C GLU A 34 -4.75 -4.85 -8.85
N VAL A 35 -5.93 -4.83 -8.22
CA VAL A 35 -6.12 -4.38 -6.84
C VAL A 35 -6.84 -5.50 -6.10
N TYR A 36 -6.14 -6.09 -5.13
CA TYR A 36 -6.67 -7.16 -4.29
C TYR A 36 -7.02 -6.62 -2.89
N ALA A 37 -8.08 -7.11 -2.26
CA ALA A 37 -8.53 -6.63 -0.95
C ALA A 37 -8.81 -7.80 0.02
N PRO A 38 -7.77 -8.44 0.58
CA PRO A 38 -7.95 -9.50 1.57
C PRO A 38 -8.59 -8.92 2.84
N GLY A 39 -9.42 -9.72 3.50
CA GLY A 39 -10.08 -9.31 4.74
C GLY A 39 -11.24 -8.31 4.55
N ALA A 40 -11.59 -7.91 3.33
CA ALA A 40 -12.68 -6.93 3.10
C ALA A 40 -14.07 -7.39 3.60
N TRP A 41 -14.25 -8.69 3.83
CA TRP A 41 -15.45 -9.24 4.47
C TRP A 41 -15.57 -8.89 5.95
N ARG A 42 -14.49 -8.45 6.61
CA ARG A 42 -14.46 -8.03 8.03
C ARG A 42 -15.13 -6.68 8.26
N ILE A 43 -15.37 -5.91 7.19
CA ILE A 43 -15.97 -4.58 7.29
C ILE A 43 -17.46 -4.73 7.68
N PRO A 44 -17.90 -4.18 8.83
CA PRO A 44 -19.30 -4.23 9.22
C PRO A 44 -20.19 -3.49 8.23
N LYS A 45 -21.30 -4.11 7.82
CA LYS A 45 -22.27 -3.50 6.88
C LYS A 45 -23.14 -2.42 7.55
N LYS A 46 -23.33 -2.50 8.87
CA LYS A 46 -24.11 -1.57 9.71
C LYS A 46 -23.26 -1.08 10.88
N GLY A 47 -23.74 -0.07 11.59
CA GLY A 47 -23.04 0.53 12.73
C GLY A 47 -21.90 1.49 12.33
N PRO A 48 -21.34 2.25 13.28
CA PRO A 48 -20.24 3.17 13.05
C PRO A 48 -18.94 2.42 12.74
N VAL A 49 -18.21 2.88 11.71
CA VAL A 49 -16.94 2.28 11.32
C VAL A 49 -15.87 3.35 11.13
N ILE A 50 -14.71 3.16 11.78
CA ILE A 50 -13.50 3.93 11.53
C ILE A 50 -12.50 3.05 10.79
N ILE A 51 -12.20 3.37 9.53
CA ILE A 51 -11.10 2.76 8.80
C ILE A 51 -9.84 3.56 9.11
N VAL A 52 -8.89 2.93 9.80
CA VAL A 52 -7.56 3.49 10.03
C VAL A 52 -6.63 2.90 8.98
N ALA A 53 -6.16 3.72 8.05
CA ALA A 53 -5.38 3.26 6.91
C ALA A 53 -3.92 3.72 6.94
N ALA A 54 -2.99 2.82 6.62
CA ALA A 54 -1.55 3.10 6.53
C ALA A 54 -0.85 2.09 5.60
N PRO A 55 0.34 2.38 5.03
CA PRO A 55 0.92 3.71 4.89
C PRO A 55 0.08 4.60 3.96
N HIS A 56 0.15 5.92 4.15
CA HIS A 56 -0.40 6.87 3.19
C HIS A 56 0.59 7.11 2.03
N ALA A 57 0.66 6.14 1.12
CA ALA A 57 1.64 6.12 0.02
C ALA A 57 1.24 6.95 -1.21
N ASN A 58 -0.04 7.33 -1.35
CA ASN A 58 -0.50 8.24 -2.41
C ASN A 58 -1.49 9.27 -1.89
N GLN A 59 -1.31 10.53 -2.31
CA GLN A 59 -2.14 11.65 -1.85
C GLN A 59 -3.66 11.43 -2.01
N PHE A 60 -4.15 11.05 -3.21
CA PHE A 60 -5.59 10.88 -3.45
C PHE A 60 -5.98 9.44 -3.80
N VAL A 61 -5.06 8.69 -4.42
CA VAL A 61 -5.34 7.32 -4.89
C VAL A 61 -5.74 6.40 -3.74
N ASP A 62 -5.12 6.57 -2.58
CA ASP A 62 -5.40 5.77 -1.37
C ASP A 62 -6.87 5.88 -0.95
N SER A 63 -7.40 7.10 -0.90
CA SER A 63 -8.80 7.35 -0.54
C SER A 63 -9.75 6.73 -1.57
N ILE A 64 -9.47 6.91 -2.86
CA ILE A 64 -10.31 6.40 -3.94
C ILE A 64 -10.35 4.86 -3.94
N VAL A 65 -9.22 4.21 -3.69
CA VAL A 65 -9.14 2.74 -3.59
C VAL A 65 -10.00 2.24 -2.43
N LEU A 66 -9.94 2.89 -1.27
CA LEU A 66 -10.78 2.55 -0.11
C LEU A 66 -12.26 2.80 -0.37
N MET A 67 -12.64 3.93 -0.98
CA MET A 67 -14.02 4.20 -1.40
C MET A 67 -14.57 3.07 -2.27
N ARG A 68 -13.79 2.60 -3.25
CA ARG A 68 -14.16 1.49 -4.12
C ARG A 68 -14.33 0.19 -3.34
N ILE A 69 -13.42 -0.13 -2.42
CA ILE A 69 -13.45 -1.38 -1.65
C ILE A 69 -14.66 -1.40 -0.72
N LEU A 70 -14.88 -0.34 0.05
CA LEU A 70 -16.00 -0.26 1.00
C LEU A 70 -17.35 -0.29 0.30
N LYS A 71 -17.49 0.42 -0.82
CA LYS A 71 -18.72 0.37 -1.62
C LYS A 71 -18.96 -1.03 -2.18
N ARG A 72 -17.92 -1.70 -2.70
CA ARG A 72 -18.04 -3.02 -3.34
C ARG A 72 -18.33 -4.15 -2.36
N TYR A 73 -17.65 -4.19 -1.22
CA TYR A 73 -17.70 -5.33 -0.30
C TYR A 73 -18.68 -5.13 0.86
N ALA A 74 -18.89 -3.90 1.31
CA ALA A 74 -19.76 -3.58 2.44
C ALA A 74 -20.99 -2.74 2.05
N GLY A 75 -21.07 -2.23 0.82
CA GLY A 75 -22.15 -1.33 0.40
C GLY A 75 -22.05 0.08 1.00
N ARG A 76 -20.90 0.43 1.60
CA ARG A 76 -20.74 1.64 2.42
C ARG A 76 -20.08 2.77 1.66
N ARG A 77 -20.49 4.00 1.98
CA ARG A 77 -19.81 5.23 1.55
C ARG A 77 -18.95 5.71 2.71
N ILE A 78 -17.69 5.97 2.42
CA ILE A 78 -16.69 6.41 3.39
C ILE A 78 -16.36 7.88 3.18
N SER A 79 -16.32 8.61 4.28
CA SER A 79 -15.94 10.02 4.39
C SER A 79 -14.51 10.12 4.90
N PHE A 80 -13.67 10.95 4.28
CA PHE A 80 -12.27 11.13 4.70
C PHE A 80 -12.05 12.48 5.36
N LEU A 81 -11.15 12.50 6.33
CA LEU A 81 -10.55 13.74 6.82
C LEU A 81 -9.57 14.28 5.77
N ILE A 82 -9.79 15.52 5.30
CA ILE A 82 -8.97 16.16 4.26
C ILE A 82 -8.45 17.51 4.76
N ALA A 83 -7.22 17.86 4.40
CA ALA A 83 -6.65 19.16 4.78
C ALA A 83 -7.49 20.31 4.24
N GLU A 84 -7.78 21.32 5.07
CA GLU A 84 -8.60 22.47 4.68
C GLU A 84 -8.03 23.21 3.46
N LYS A 85 -6.70 23.27 3.34
CA LYS A 85 -6.04 23.81 2.14
C LYS A 85 -6.48 23.13 0.85
N SER A 86 -6.68 21.81 0.86
CA SER A 86 -7.18 21.07 -0.31
C SER A 86 -8.67 21.30 -0.57
N MET A 87 -9.45 21.66 0.45
CA MET A 87 -10.87 22.01 0.32
C MET A 87 -11.08 23.40 -0.28
N ARG A 88 -10.08 24.29 -0.21
CA ARG A 88 -10.13 25.62 -0.84
C ARG A 88 -9.81 25.60 -2.34
N GLU A 89 -9.30 24.48 -2.85
CA GLU A 89 -9.07 24.29 -4.29
C GLU A 89 -10.43 24.11 -5.00
N PRO A 90 -10.79 24.91 -6.02
CA PRO A 90 -12.17 25.03 -6.50
C PRO A 90 -12.79 23.71 -6.97
N TYR A 91 -12.04 22.90 -7.73
CA TYR A 91 -12.54 21.62 -8.24
C TYR A 91 -12.42 20.49 -7.21
N ILE A 92 -11.29 20.42 -6.51
CA ILE A 92 -11.01 19.34 -5.54
C ILE A 92 -11.93 19.47 -4.33
N GLY A 93 -12.08 20.68 -3.80
CA GLY A 93 -12.91 20.97 -2.64
C GLY A 93 -14.39 20.70 -2.87
N THR A 94 -14.92 21.12 -4.03
CA THR A 94 -16.33 20.89 -4.38
C THR A 94 -16.62 19.39 -4.49
N MET A 95 -15.78 18.64 -5.22
CA MET A 95 -15.93 17.18 -5.34
C MET A 95 -15.78 16.49 -3.98
N ALA A 96 -14.76 16.85 -3.20
CA ALA A 96 -14.51 16.26 -1.89
C ALA A 96 -15.68 16.51 -0.92
N ALA A 97 -16.23 17.73 -0.88
CA ALA A 97 -17.38 18.07 -0.07
C ALA A 97 -18.63 17.24 -0.44
N GLN A 98 -18.94 17.14 -1.73
CA GLN A 98 -20.08 16.32 -2.20
C GLN A 98 -19.90 14.83 -1.93
N MET A 99 -18.64 14.36 -1.86
CA MET A 99 -18.30 13.00 -1.45
C MET A 99 -18.26 12.81 0.08
N GLY A 100 -18.60 13.84 0.86
CA GLY A 100 -18.66 13.79 2.31
C GLY A 100 -17.31 13.89 3.02
N ALA A 101 -16.27 14.42 2.37
CA ALA A 101 -14.99 14.68 3.02
C ALA A 101 -15.11 15.80 4.05
N LEU A 102 -14.44 15.65 5.19
CA LEU A 102 -14.49 16.57 6.32
C LEU A 102 -13.19 17.38 6.39
N PRO A 103 -13.25 18.73 6.37
CA PRO A 103 -12.08 19.57 6.43
C PRO A 103 -11.40 19.48 7.80
N VAL A 104 -10.08 19.35 7.79
CA VAL A 104 -9.22 19.43 8.97
C VAL A 104 -8.27 20.59 8.80
N ASN A 105 -8.43 21.58 9.67
CA ASN A 105 -7.50 22.69 9.76
C ASN A 105 -6.30 22.29 10.64
N ARG A 106 -5.09 22.42 10.09
CA ARG A 106 -3.84 22.06 10.78
C ARG A 106 -3.03 23.32 11.00
N ALA A 107 -2.46 23.49 12.19
CA ALA A 107 -1.67 24.69 12.52
C ALA A 107 -0.50 24.85 11.54
N MET A 108 0.11 23.72 11.15
CA MET A 108 1.20 23.66 10.20
C MET A 108 0.84 24.13 8.78
N ASP A 109 -0.44 24.14 8.39
CA ASP A 109 -0.86 24.65 7.08
C ASP A 109 -0.97 26.18 7.06
N ASN A 110 -1.06 26.82 8.23
CA ASN A 110 -1.18 28.27 8.41
C ASN A 110 0.10 28.91 8.98
N ILE A 111 1.26 28.27 8.78
CA ILE A 111 2.55 28.81 9.20
C ILE A 111 2.84 30.09 8.41
N LYS A 112 3.11 31.17 9.14
CA LYS A 112 3.55 32.45 8.58
C LYS A 112 4.95 32.80 9.10
N PRO A 113 5.80 33.48 8.31
CA PRO A 113 7.05 34.02 8.82
C PRO A 113 6.75 35.07 9.88
N GLY A 114 7.42 34.98 11.04
CA GLY A 114 7.33 36.01 12.07
C GLY A 114 8.09 37.26 11.64
N GLU A 115 7.59 38.43 12.02
CA GLU A 115 8.29 39.69 11.81
C GLU A 115 9.40 39.86 12.86
N GLY A 116 10.58 40.35 12.43
CA GLY A 116 11.73 40.53 13.31
C GLY A 116 12.48 39.24 13.65
N THR A 117 13.18 39.23 14.78
CA THR A 117 13.94 38.08 15.28
C THR A 117 13.62 37.80 16.74
N ILE A 118 13.73 36.55 17.16
CA ILE A 118 13.59 36.16 18.58
C ILE A 118 14.91 35.69 19.17
N PHE A 119 15.09 35.91 20.46
CA PHE A 119 16.22 35.41 21.21
C PHE A 119 15.82 35.03 22.64
N LEU A 120 16.60 34.14 23.24
CA LEU A 120 16.47 33.76 24.64
C LEU A 120 17.43 34.64 25.46
N PRO A 121 16.95 35.61 26.26
CA PRO A 121 17.82 36.47 27.06
C PRO A 121 18.57 35.70 28.15
N TYR A 122 17.97 34.61 28.65
CA TYR A 122 18.49 33.83 29.78
C TYR A 122 18.44 32.32 29.53
N PRO A 123 19.23 31.77 28.59
CA PRO A 123 19.12 30.37 28.19
C PRO A 123 19.36 29.34 29.31
N ASP A 124 20.14 29.71 30.33
CA ASP A 124 20.49 28.82 31.44
C ASP A 124 19.64 29.04 32.71
N SER A 125 19.19 30.27 32.97
CA SER A 125 18.40 30.60 34.17
C SER A 125 16.88 30.66 33.92
N ASP A 126 16.41 31.19 32.78
CA ASP A 126 15.00 31.14 32.35
C ASP A 126 14.89 30.79 30.85
N PRO A 127 14.95 29.49 30.50
CA PRO A 127 14.90 29.04 29.11
C PRO A 127 13.51 29.14 28.49
N THR A 128 12.50 29.61 29.23
CA THR A 128 11.11 29.73 28.76
C THR A 128 10.74 31.16 28.35
N LEU A 129 11.53 32.15 28.73
CA LEU A 129 11.33 33.54 28.34
C LEU A 129 11.92 33.80 26.95
N VAL A 130 11.11 34.31 26.04
CA VAL A 130 11.52 34.68 24.67
C VAL A 130 11.33 36.17 24.48
N ARG A 131 12.37 36.85 23.98
CA ARG A 131 12.33 38.27 23.60
C ARG A 131 12.39 38.46 22.09
N GLY A 132 11.63 39.42 21.58
CA GLY A 132 11.61 39.82 20.18
C GLY A 132 12.42 41.09 19.92
N LYS A 133 13.20 41.14 18.83
CA LYS A 133 13.82 42.36 18.27
C LYS A 133 13.10 42.71 16.98
N GLY A 134 12.46 43.88 16.94
CA GLY A 134 11.65 44.30 15.79
C GLY A 134 10.40 43.45 15.59
N THR A 135 9.89 42.86 16.67
CA THR A 135 8.70 42.01 16.69
C THR A 135 7.69 42.61 17.66
N ASN A 136 6.39 42.53 17.33
CA ASN A 136 5.31 42.83 18.25
C ASN A 136 4.46 41.58 18.54
N PHE A 137 4.62 40.97 19.71
CA PHE A 137 3.87 39.78 20.12
C PHE A 137 2.41 40.03 20.51
N THR A 138 1.98 41.29 20.60
CA THR A 138 0.54 41.63 20.79
C THR A 138 -0.25 41.63 19.48
N ASP A 139 0.42 41.46 18.33
CA ASP A 139 -0.24 41.32 17.04
C ASP A 139 -1.17 40.08 17.01
N PRO A 140 -2.35 40.14 16.35
CA PRO A 140 -3.27 39.01 16.20
C PRO A 140 -2.66 37.70 15.63
N MET A 141 -1.48 37.79 15.01
CA MET A 141 -0.70 36.65 14.55
C MET A 141 -0.21 35.75 15.71
N PHE A 142 -0.02 36.33 16.90
CA PHE A 142 0.36 35.62 18.11
C PHE A 142 -0.88 35.38 18.98
N MET A 143 -1.00 34.16 19.48
CA MET A 143 -2.07 33.79 20.38
C MET A 143 -1.57 32.79 21.40
N GLU A 144 -2.17 32.79 22.58
CA GLU A 144 -1.94 31.75 23.57
C GLU A 144 -2.19 30.37 22.96
N ARG A 145 -1.33 29.40 23.31
CA ARG A 145 -1.31 28.05 22.72
C ARG A 145 -0.97 27.99 21.23
N GLY A 146 -0.67 29.13 20.59
CA GLY A 146 -0.01 29.19 19.29
C GLY A 146 1.37 28.55 19.36
N THR A 147 2.01 28.27 18.23
CA THR A 147 3.32 27.60 18.17
C THR A 147 4.35 28.49 17.50
N ILE A 148 5.52 28.61 18.13
CA ILE A 148 6.72 29.22 17.56
C ILE A 148 7.61 28.12 17.02
N ILE A 149 8.10 28.31 15.80
CA ILE A 149 8.89 27.34 15.06
C ILE A 149 10.22 27.99 14.69
N LEU A 150 11.31 27.38 15.13
CA LEU A 150 12.67 27.81 14.81
C LEU A 150 13.04 27.42 13.36
N PRO A 151 14.00 28.13 12.74
CA PRO A 151 14.37 27.86 11.36
C PRO A 151 15.05 26.48 11.30
N LYS A 152 14.76 25.75 10.22
CA LYS A 152 15.39 24.45 10.00
C LYS A 152 16.85 24.67 9.64
N VAL A 153 17.74 24.08 10.42
CA VAL A 153 19.19 24.07 10.17
C VAL A 153 19.62 22.61 10.00
N ASN A 154 20.44 22.33 8.99
CA ASN A 154 20.89 20.98 8.62
C ASN A 154 19.73 20.00 8.31
N GLN A 155 19.93 18.71 8.59
CA GLN A 155 18.93 17.64 8.41
C GLN A 155 18.03 17.45 9.63
N ASP A 156 18.22 18.23 10.70
CA ASP A 156 17.45 18.10 11.92
C ASP A 156 16.00 18.58 11.73
N PRO A 157 15.03 17.97 12.45
CA PRO A 157 13.66 18.45 12.45
C PRO A 157 13.61 19.86 13.07
N PRO A 158 12.79 20.79 12.53
CA PRO A 158 12.65 22.12 13.11
C PRO A 158 12.07 22.01 14.52
N GLU A 159 12.72 22.67 15.46
CA GLU A 159 12.26 22.73 16.85
C GLU A 159 11.07 23.69 16.96
N GLN A 160 10.06 23.30 17.73
CA GLN A 160 8.83 24.06 17.86
C GLN A 160 8.31 24.02 19.30
N GLN A 161 7.82 25.14 19.81
CA GLN A 161 7.26 25.24 21.17
C GLN A 161 5.98 26.04 21.20
N ALA A 162 5.04 25.60 22.05
CA ALA A 162 3.78 26.29 22.23
C ALA A 162 3.95 27.52 23.13
N ILE A 163 3.27 28.61 22.79
CA ILE A 163 3.19 29.84 23.58
C ILE A 163 2.31 29.53 24.81
N ALA A 164 2.87 29.73 26.00
CA ALA A 164 2.12 29.62 27.25
C ALA A 164 1.35 30.90 27.53
N GLU A 165 2.02 32.05 27.40
CA GLU A 165 1.49 33.37 27.78
C GLU A 165 2.18 34.46 26.96
N ILE A 166 1.44 35.50 26.58
CA ILE A 166 1.97 36.70 25.93
C ILE A 166 2.05 37.78 27.00
N ILE A 167 3.27 38.18 27.38
CA ILE A 167 3.51 39.10 28.50
C ILE A 167 3.43 40.56 28.03
N GLY A 168 3.88 40.85 26.81
CA GLY A 168 3.85 42.19 26.25
C GLY A 168 4.30 42.23 24.79
N PRO A 169 4.52 43.43 24.21
CA PRO A 169 4.86 43.57 22.79
C PRO A 169 6.20 42.92 22.43
N GLN A 170 7.16 42.85 23.35
CA GLN A 170 8.49 42.30 23.06
C GLN A 170 8.81 41.02 23.83
N GLU A 171 7.91 40.54 24.68
CA GLU A 171 8.14 39.37 25.54
C GLU A 171 6.97 38.38 25.50
N LEU A 172 7.30 37.10 25.40
CA LEU A 172 6.36 36.00 25.59
C LEU A 172 7.04 34.85 26.33
N ARG A 173 6.21 33.97 26.90
CA ARG A 173 6.68 32.75 27.56
C ARG A 173 6.24 31.52 26.78
N ILE A 174 7.16 30.60 26.54
CA ILE A 174 6.86 29.28 25.93
C ILE A 174 6.60 28.23 27.01
N ARG A 175 5.80 27.23 26.67
CA ARG A 175 5.33 26.18 27.60
C ARG A 175 6.42 25.21 28.03
N ALA A 176 7.38 24.97 27.15
CA ALA A 176 8.54 24.13 27.44
C ALA A 176 9.76 24.75 26.75
N PRO A 177 10.96 24.60 27.34
CA PRO A 177 12.18 25.15 26.76
C PRO A 177 12.51 24.47 25.44
N PHE A 178 13.13 25.21 24.53
CA PHE A 178 13.73 24.63 23.32
C PHE A 178 14.82 23.61 23.69
N LYS A 179 15.02 22.59 22.86
CA LYS A 179 16.15 21.66 23.01
C LYS A 179 17.48 22.42 23.09
N LYS A 180 18.36 22.04 24.02
CA LYS A 180 19.72 22.58 24.10
C LYS A 180 20.51 22.16 22.86
N PHE A 181 21.03 23.15 22.13
CA PHE A 181 21.85 22.92 20.94
C PHE A 181 23.33 22.70 21.33
N PRO A 182 24.05 21.78 20.69
CA PRO A 182 25.50 21.67 20.80
C PRO A 182 26.23 22.94 20.34
N ARG A 183 27.45 23.22 20.84
CA ARG A 183 28.22 24.44 20.50
C ARG A 183 28.57 24.55 19.01
N ASP A 184 28.68 23.42 18.32
CA ASP A 184 28.93 23.29 16.88
C ASP A 184 27.67 23.54 16.02
N HIS A 185 26.50 23.67 16.63
CA HIS A 185 25.24 23.85 15.91
C HIS A 185 24.98 25.34 15.60
N PRO A 186 24.61 25.74 14.35
CA PRO A 186 24.40 27.15 13.99
C PRO A 186 23.27 27.86 14.77
N LEU A 187 22.33 27.09 15.35
CA LEU A 187 21.30 27.64 16.24
C LEU A 187 21.80 28.01 17.64
N TYR A 188 22.98 27.55 18.07
CA TYR A 188 23.50 27.81 19.41
C TYR A 188 23.73 29.30 19.67
N GLU A 189 24.41 29.99 18.74
CA GLU A 189 24.67 31.44 18.85
C GLU A 189 23.48 32.27 18.37
N SER A 190 22.79 31.84 17.31
CA SER A 190 21.68 32.61 16.74
C SER A 190 20.46 32.68 17.66
N ILE A 191 20.21 31.66 18.50
CA ILE A 191 19.12 31.73 19.48
C ILE A 191 19.41 32.70 20.64
N GLN A 192 20.68 33.07 20.86
CA GLN A 192 21.09 34.03 21.89
C GLN A 192 21.15 35.46 21.34
N THR A 193 21.53 35.62 20.07
CA THR A 193 21.74 36.93 19.44
C THR A 193 20.51 37.45 18.69
N GLY A 194 19.72 36.55 18.10
CA GLY A 194 18.53 36.85 17.31
C GLY A 194 18.39 35.88 16.14
N THR A 195 17.30 35.11 16.10
CA THR A 195 16.99 34.16 15.03
C THR A 195 15.65 34.44 14.38
N SER A 196 15.55 34.24 13.06
CA SER A 196 14.29 34.31 12.35
C SER A 196 13.37 33.16 12.79
N PHE A 197 12.07 33.39 12.89
CA PHE A 197 11.14 32.37 13.36
C PHE A 197 9.88 32.35 12.51
N LYS A 198 9.08 31.30 12.68
CA LYS A 198 7.75 31.18 12.09
C LYS A 198 6.73 30.97 13.20
N VAL A 199 5.50 31.41 12.95
CA VAL A 199 4.40 31.27 13.91
C VAL A 199 3.28 30.48 13.26
N ALA A 200 2.67 29.59 14.05
CA ALA A 200 1.47 28.87 13.68
C ALA A 200 0.35 29.15 14.71
N PRO A 201 -0.88 29.44 14.26
CA PRO A 201 -1.99 29.72 15.15
C PRO A 201 -2.44 28.46 15.92
N HIS A 202 -2.97 28.65 17.13
CA HIS A 202 -3.78 27.63 17.79
C HIS A 202 -5.10 27.47 17.02
N ILE A 203 -5.52 26.23 16.81
CA ILE A 203 -6.76 25.93 16.08
C ILE A 203 -7.64 25.10 17.00
N ASP A 204 -8.85 25.60 17.25
CA ASP A 204 -9.88 24.82 17.90
C ASP A 204 -10.45 23.78 16.92
N GLN A 205 -10.25 22.51 17.26
CA GLN A 205 -10.70 21.37 16.48
C GLN A 205 -12.04 20.82 16.95
N SER A 206 -12.66 21.42 17.98
CA SER A 206 -13.89 20.92 18.61
C SER A 206 -15.04 20.76 17.61
N GLN A 207 -15.22 21.72 16.70
CA GLN A 207 -16.26 21.66 15.66
C GLN A 207 -16.06 20.49 14.69
N MET A 208 -14.80 20.22 14.29
CA MET A 208 -14.47 19.10 13.40
C MET A 208 -14.75 17.76 14.09
N PHE A 209 -14.33 17.61 15.35
CA PHE A 209 -14.61 16.41 16.12
C PHE A 209 -16.12 16.21 16.33
N ASP A 210 -16.88 17.26 16.62
CA ASP A 210 -18.33 17.17 16.78
C ASP A 210 -19.03 16.69 15.50
N ALA A 211 -18.64 17.21 14.33
CA ALA A 211 -19.15 16.75 13.04
C ALA A 211 -18.83 15.26 12.79
N VAL A 212 -17.62 14.84 13.14
CA VAL A 212 -17.18 13.43 13.08
C VAL A 212 -18.02 12.54 14.00
N TYR A 213 -18.24 12.96 15.25
CA TYR A 213 -19.04 12.20 16.22
C TYR A 213 -20.47 12.01 15.74
N ARG A 214 -21.14 13.07 15.29
CA ARG A 214 -22.51 12.98 14.73
C ARG A 214 -22.56 12.05 13.52
N GLY A 215 -21.55 12.12 12.65
CA GLY A 215 -21.42 11.24 11.50
C GLY A 215 -21.33 9.75 11.91
N LEU A 216 -20.54 9.43 12.94
CA LEU A 216 -20.43 8.06 13.46
C LEU A 216 -21.69 7.62 14.21
N GLU A 217 -22.28 8.48 15.03
CA GLU A 217 -23.54 8.20 15.76
C GLU A 217 -24.69 7.83 14.80
N SER A 218 -24.73 8.41 13.61
CA SER A 218 -25.68 8.03 12.54
C SER A 218 -25.37 6.69 11.86
N GLY A 219 -24.37 5.93 12.34
CA GLY A 219 -23.89 4.70 11.73
C GLY A 219 -23.03 4.95 10.49
N GLY A 220 -22.37 6.11 10.38
CA GLY A 220 -21.50 6.48 9.25
C GLY A 220 -20.19 5.70 9.19
N CYS A 221 -19.39 5.96 8.14
CA CYS A 221 -18.07 5.36 7.98
C CYS A 221 -17.03 6.44 7.69
N ILE A 222 -15.98 6.48 8.49
CA ILE A 222 -14.92 7.49 8.41
C ILE A 222 -13.58 6.83 8.11
N GLY A 223 -12.84 7.39 7.16
CA GLY A 223 -11.47 7.03 6.83
C GLY A 223 -10.49 8.03 7.40
N ILE A 224 -9.47 7.54 8.09
CA ILE A 224 -8.39 8.35 8.64
C ILE A 224 -7.03 7.75 8.31
N PHE A 225 -6.10 8.62 7.92
CA PHE A 225 -4.69 8.30 7.77
C PHE A 225 -3.95 8.89 8.98
N PRO A 226 -3.64 8.09 10.02
CA PRO A 226 -3.13 8.59 11.29
C PRO A 226 -1.74 9.23 11.19
N GLU A 227 -0.99 9.01 10.11
CA GLU A 227 0.28 9.69 9.81
C GLU A 227 0.07 11.20 9.51
N GLY A 228 -1.13 11.56 9.05
CA GLY A 228 -1.57 12.93 8.78
C GLY A 228 -0.88 13.59 7.59
N GLY A 229 -0.27 12.82 6.68
CA GLY A 229 0.29 13.27 5.42
C GLY A 229 0.85 12.10 4.61
N SER A 230 0.91 12.24 3.28
CA SER A 230 1.45 11.19 2.39
C SER A 230 2.97 11.25 2.29
N HIS A 231 3.61 10.08 2.16
CA HIS A 231 5.06 9.97 2.00
C HIS A 231 5.47 8.70 1.23
N ASP A 232 6.76 8.60 0.90
CA ASP A 232 7.35 7.49 0.15
C ASP A 232 8.42 6.71 0.94
N ARG A 233 8.48 6.89 2.27
CA ARG A 233 9.30 6.09 3.18
C ARG A 233 8.86 4.63 3.25
N PRO A 234 9.78 3.67 3.42
CA PRO A 234 9.45 2.24 3.62
C PRO A 234 8.88 1.87 4.99
N ARG A 235 8.91 2.80 5.96
CA ARG A 235 8.38 2.66 7.32
C ARG A 235 7.29 3.70 7.57
N LEU A 236 6.33 3.36 8.42
CA LEU A 236 5.31 4.30 8.89
C LEU A 236 5.92 5.46 9.67
N LEU A 237 5.29 6.63 9.55
CA LEU A 237 5.53 7.75 10.45
C LEU A 237 4.82 7.51 11.79
N PRO A 238 5.27 8.17 12.88
CA PRO A 238 4.56 8.15 14.15
C PRO A 238 3.09 8.56 13.96
N LEU A 239 2.19 7.77 14.53
CA LEU A 239 0.76 8.02 14.42
C LEU A 239 0.34 9.20 15.29
N LYS A 240 -0.59 9.99 14.77
CA LYS A 240 -1.25 11.07 15.50
C LYS A 240 -2.46 10.52 16.26
N ALA A 241 -2.71 11.10 17.43
CA ALA A 241 -3.77 10.70 18.34
C ALA A 241 -5.22 10.84 17.80
N GLY A 242 -5.42 11.49 16.65
CA GLY A 242 -6.75 11.79 16.12
C GLY A 242 -7.68 10.59 15.99
N ALA A 243 -7.19 9.44 15.53
CA ALA A 243 -8.01 8.22 15.39
C ALA A 243 -8.52 7.71 16.76
N ALA A 244 -7.63 7.66 17.76
CA ALA A 244 -7.97 7.24 19.12
C ALA A 244 -8.93 8.23 19.81
N ILE A 245 -8.71 9.54 19.63
CA ILE A 245 -9.60 10.59 20.16
C ILE A 245 -10.99 10.46 19.56
N ILE A 246 -11.09 10.24 18.24
CA ILE A 246 -12.38 10.08 17.56
C ILE A 246 -13.12 8.85 18.10
N ALA A 247 -12.43 7.73 18.24
CA ALA A 247 -13.05 6.51 18.74
C ALA A 247 -13.54 6.64 20.19
N LEU A 248 -12.67 7.07 21.11
CA LEU A 248 -13.00 7.25 22.52
C LEU A 248 -14.07 8.33 22.72
N GLY A 249 -14.00 9.43 21.96
CA GLY A 249 -15.01 10.49 22.01
C GLY A 249 -16.39 10.03 21.53
N THR A 250 -16.44 9.18 20.49
CA THR A 250 -17.69 8.59 20.01
C THR A 250 -18.30 7.67 21.06
N LEU A 251 -17.51 6.76 21.63
CA LEU A 251 -17.97 5.84 22.69
C LEU A 251 -18.28 6.55 24.01
N ALA A 252 -17.62 7.68 24.29
CA ALA A 252 -17.93 8.47 25.46
C ALA A 252 -19.34 9.11 25.36
N ARG A 253 -19.74 9.54 24.16
CA ARG A 253 -21.08 10.09 23.87
C ARG A 253 -22.14 9.02 23.72
N SER A 254 -21.82 7.96 22.98
CA SER A 254 -22.72 6.85 22.64
C SER A 254 -22.02 5.51 22.89
N PRO A 255 -22.02 4.98 24.13
CA PRO A 255 -21.30 3.76 24.49
C PRO A 255 -21.73 2.53 23.69
N ASP A 256 -23.03 2.38 23.44
CA ASP A 256 -23.62 1.17 22.84
C ASP A 256 -23.80 1.28 21.32
N CYS A 257 -23.12 2.22 20.66
CA CYS A 257 -23.28 2.41 19.22
C CYS A 257 -22.65 1.28 18.37
N GLY A 258 -21.87 0.38 18.97
CA GLY A 258 -21.21 -0.73 18.27
C GLY A 258 -20.08 -0.27 17.34
N LEU A 259 -19.31 0.74 17.76
CA LEU A 259 -18.18 1.28 17.00
C LEU A 259 -17.15 0.18 16.66
N SER A 260 -16.78 0.10 15.39
CA SER A 260 -15.73 -0.80 14.92
C SER A 260 -14.56 -0.03 14.30
N ILE A 261 -13.35 -0.27 14.81
CA ILE A 261 -12.12 0.29 14.25
C ILE A 261 -11.46 -0.78 13.39
N ILE A 262 -11.35 -0.56 12.08
CA ILE A 262 -10.73 -1.53 11.17
C ILE A 262 -9.34 -1.01 10.73
N PRO A 263 -8.25 -1.71 11.08
CA PRO A 263 -6.92 -1.41 10.56
C PRO A 263 -6.84 -1.83 9.09
N CYS A 264 -6.26 -0.97 8.25
CA CYS A 264 -6.18 -1.17 6.82
C CYS A 264 -4.76 -0.91 6.29
N GLY A 265 -4.13 -1.96 5.78
CA GLY A 265 -2.80 -1.92 5.18
C GLY A 265 -2.81 -1.66 3.68
N LEU A 266 -2.25 -0.54 3.24
CA LEU A 266 -2.12 -0.16 1.83
C LEU A 266 -0.76 -0.62 1.25
N ASN A 267 -0.71 -1.84 0.74
CA ASN A 267 0.52 -2.45 0.25
C ASN A 267 0.64 -2.31 -1.28
N TYR A 268 1.28 -1.21 -1.72
CA TYR A 268 1.59 -0.96 -3.14
C TYR A 268 2.94 -1.57 -3.55
N PHE A 269 2.97 -2.27 -4.69
CA PHE A 269 4.23 -2.76 -5.23
C PHE A 269 5.07 -1.62 -5.82
N HIS A 270 4.42 -0.79 -6.63
CA HIS A 270 5.01 0.42 -7.21
C HIS A 270 3.96 1.55 -7.25
N PRO A 271 3.83 2.38 -6.21
CA PRO A 271 2.72 3.34 -6.08
C PRO A 271 2.68 4.39 -7.22
N ASN A 272 3.84 4.76 -7.75
CA ASN A 272 3.98 5.80 -8.78
C ASN A 272 4.02 5.28 -10.23
N LYS A 273 4.04 3.96 -10.44
CA LYS A 273 4.14 3.35 -11.77
C LYS A 273 2.76 2.96 -12.30
N PHE A 274 2.58 3.22 -13.59
CA PHE A 274 1.40 2.78 -14.32
C PHE A 274 1.38 1.24 -14.44
N ARG A 275 0.18 0.65 -14.49
CA ARG A 275 -0.07 -0.81 -14.44
C ARG A 275 0.56 -1.51 -13.25
N SER A 276 0.72 -0.80 -12.14
CA SER A 276 1.17 -1.38 -10.88
C SER A 276 0.10 -2.28 -10.25
N ARG A 277 0.46 -2.97 -9.18
CA ARG A 277 -0.43 -3.82 -8.40
C ARG A 277 -0.52 -3.30 -6.96
N ALA A 278 -1.66 -3.50 -6.33
CA ALA A 278 -1.91 -3.12 -4.96
C ALA A 278 -2.64 -4.23 -4.21
N VAL A 279 -2.33 -4.39 -2.93
CA VAL A 279 -3.07 -5.27 -2.00
C VAL A 279 -3.47 -4.43 -0.80
N ILE A 280 -4.76 -4.41 -0.51
CA ILE A 280 -5.38 -3.59 0.52
C ILE A 280 -5.90 -4.51 1.61
N GLU A 281 -5.06 -4.78 2.60
CA GLU A 281 -5.31 -5.78 3.62
C GLU A 281 -6.13 -5.18 4.77
N LEU A 282 -7.30 -5.76 5.05
CA LEU A 282 -8.14 -5.34 6.17
C LEU A 282 -8.01 -6.34 7.31
N GLY A 283 -7.53 -5.83 8.45
CA GLY A 283 -7.26 -6.63 9.64
C GLY A 283 -8.50 -6.89 10.49
N PRO A 284 -8.34 -7.59 11.63
CA PRO A 284 -9.42 -7.77 12.59
C PRO A 284 -9.83 -6.41 13.19
N PRO A 285 -11.12 -6.22 13.55
CA PRO A 285 -11.53 -5.05 14.29
C PRO A 285 -10.73 -4.88 15.59
N VAL A 286 -10.31 -3.65 15.87
CA VAL A 286 -9.74 -3.26 17.16
C VAL A 286 -10.88 -2.94 18.11
N GLU A 287 -10.93 -3.66 19.23
CA GLU A 287 -11.88 -3.43 20.30
C GLU A 287 -11.37 -2.32 21.23
N VAL A 288 -12.27 -1.43 21.65
CA VAL A 288 -11.97 -0.37 22.62
C VAL A 288 -12.40 -0.85 23.99
N HIS A 289 -11.49 -0.88 24.96
CA HIS A 289 -11.80 -1.37 26.29
C HIS A 289 -12.70 -0.36 27.04
N PRO A 290 -13.74 -0.80 27.79
CA PRO A 290 -14.60 0.10 28.57
C PRO A 290 -13.82 1.03 29.52
N ASP A 291 -12.76 0.52 30.14
CA ASP A 291 -11.90 1.31 31.03
C ASP A 291 -11.21 2.47 30.32
N GLN A 292 -10.83 2.29 29.04
CA GLN A 292 -10.26 3.38 28.25
C GLN A 292 -11.30 4.49 28.03
N VAL A 293 -12.57 4.12 27.84
CA VAL A 293 -13.68 5.08 27.70
C VAL A 293 -13.94 5.81 29.02
N ALA A 294 -13.97 5.09 30.14
CA ALA A 294 -14.13 5.68 31.47
C ALA A 294 -12.98 6.65 31.80
N ALA A 295 -11.73 6.24 31.57
CA ALA A 295 -10.55 7.08 31.75
C ALA A 295 -10.54 8.31 30.83
N PHE A 296 -11.09 8.19 29.61
CA PHE A 296 -11.27 9.32 28.70
C PHE A 296 -12.27 10.36 29.24
N LYS A 297 -13.39 9.92 29.85
CA LYS A 297 -14.41 10.79 30.47
C LYS A 297 -13.89 11.55 31.68
N LEU A 298 -13.02 10.94 32.49
CA LEU A 298 -12.42 11.57 33.69
C LEU A 298 -11.55 12.79 33.36
N GLY A 299 -11.05 12.90 32.12
CA GLY A 299 -10.23 14.04 31.70
C GLY A 299 -8.79 14.00 32.21
N GLY A 300 -8.09 15.13 32.14
CA GLY A 300 -6.72 15.29 32.65
C GLY A 300 -5.69 14.31 32.08
N ASN A 301 -4.85 13.76 32.95
CA ASN A 301 -3.84 12.76 32.57
C ASN A 301 -4.46 11.40 32.21
N SER A 302 -5.57 11.00 32.85
CA SER A 302 -6.28 9.76 32.54
C SER A 302 -6.73 9.72 31.09
N LYS A 303 -7.24 10.85 30.56
CA LYS A 303 -7.57 11.00 29.14
C LYS A 303 -6.37 10.79 28.22
N ARG A 304 -5.21 11.36 28.55
CA ARG A 304 -3.99 11.20 27.75
C ARG A 304 -3.53 9.74 27.73
N ASN A 305 -3.58 9.07 28.88
CA ASN A 305 -3.21 7.67 29.01
C ASN A 305 -4.15 6.75 28.21
N ALA A 306 -5.47 6.98 28.28
CA ALA A 306 -6.45 6.23 27.49
C ALA A 306 -6.21 6.39 25.99
N VAL A 307 -5.98 7.63 25.53
CA VAL A 307 -5.68 7.92 24.13
C VAL A 307 -4.36 7.26 23.69
N GLY A 308 -3.31 7.33 24.52
CA GLY A 308 -2.03 6.69 24.25
C GLY A 308 -2.14 5.17 24.13
N SER A 309 -2.82 4.54 25.10
CA SER A 309 -3.06 3.09 25.12
C SER A 309 -3.84 2.62 23.89
N LEU A 310 -4.94 3.27 23.51
CA LEU A 310 -5.68 2.88 22.31
C LEU A 310 -4.88 3.14 21.03
N LEU A 311 -4.07 4.21 20.98
CA LEU A 311 -3.21 4.49 19.84
C LEU A 311 -2.14 3.41 19.64
N GLU A 312 -1.60 2.88 20.73
CA GLU A 312 -0.66 1.74 20.72
C GLU A 312 -1.33 0.47 20.17
N THR A 313 -2.55 0.14 20.64
CA THR A 313 -3.31 -0.99 20.09
C THR A 313 -3.60 -0.82 18.59
N ILE A 314 -3.95 0.40 18.15
CA ILE A 314 -4.15 0.72 16.73
C ILE A 314 -2.83 0.58 15.94
N GLN A 315 -1.70 1.01 16.51
CA GLN A 315 -0.37 0.86 15.90
C GLN A 315 -0.05 -0.62 15.67
N GLU A 316 -0.19 -1.46 16.69
CA GLU A 316 0.07 -2.90 16.59
C GLU A 316 -0.83 -3.56 15.53
N ALA A 317 -2.11 -3.18 15.51
CA ALA A 317 -3.06 -3.67 14.52
C ALA A 317 -2.68 -3.24 13.08
N LEU A 318 -2.18 -2.02 12.88
CA LEU A 318 -1.67 -1.55 11.59
C LEU A 318 -0.37 -2.24 11.18
N ASP A 319 0.54 -2.48 12.12
CA ASP A 319 1.77 -3.24 11.88
C ASP A 319 1.44 -4.67 11.41
N SER A 320 0.32 -5.23 11.89
CA SER A 320 -0.21 -6.53 11.47
C SER A 320 -0.87 -6.58 10.08
N VAL A 321 -0.96 -5.46 9.36
CA VAL A 321 -1.50 -5.42 7.98
C VAL A 321 -0.60 -4.66 7.00
N THR A 322 0.48 -4.06 7.49
CA THR A 322 1.41 -3.26 6.67
C THR A 322 2.73 -3.97 6.45
N GLN A 323 3.30 -3.83 5.24
CA GLN A 323 4.66 -4.25 4.96
C GLN A 323 5.64 -3.10 5.27
N GLN A 324 6.22 -3.12 6.46
CA GLN A 324 7.24 -2.15 6.85
C GLN A 324 8.65 -2.67 6.62
N ALA A 325 9.57 -1.77 6.28
CA ALA A 325 11.00 -2.05 6.24
C ALA A 325 11.77 -0.89 6.88
N PRO A 326 12.86 -1.16 7.63
CA PRO A 326 13.65 -0.11 8.26
C PRO A 326 14.29 0.82 7.22
N ASP A 327 14.72 0.27 6.10
CA ASP A 327 15.37 0.99 5.01
C ASP A 327 15.13 0.28 3.66
N ARG A 328 15.47 0.99 2.58
CA ARG A 328 15.26 0.51 1.21
C ARG A 328 16.14 -0.69 0.86
N GLU A 329 17.35 -0.80 1.39
CA GLU A 329 18.23 -1.93 1.11
C GLU A 329 17.69 -3.21 1.76
N THR A 330 17.25 -3.11 3.01
CA THR A 330 16.60 -4.22 3.72
C THR A 330 15.37 -4.70 2.96
N LEU A 331 14.52 -3.78 2.46
CA LEU A 331 13.38 -4.16 1.62
C LEU A 331 13.81 -4.92 0.35
N MET A 332 14.86 -4.46 -0.34
CA MET A 332 15.37 -5.15 -1.54
C MET A 332 15.94 -6.53 -1.22
N LEU A 333 16.64 -6.66 -0.09
CA LEU A 333 17.17 -7.93 0.41
C LEU A 333 16.04 -8.92 0.65
N ILE A 334 15.03 -8.55 1.44
CA ILE A 334 13.87 -9.42 1.72
C ILE A 334 13.17 -9.85 0.43
N GLN A 335 12.95 -8.92 -0.51
CA GLN A 335 12.35 -9.24 -1.80
C GLN A 335 13.22 -10.18 -2.65
N ALA A 336 14.55 -10.12 -2.53
CA ALA A 336 15.47 -11.02 -3.20
C ALA A 336 15.47 -12.40 -2.54
N THR A 337 15.54 -12.47 -1.20
CA THR A 337 15.41 -13.71 -0.43
C THR A 337 14.12 -14.45 -0.76
N ARG A 338 12.98 -13.74 -0.78
CA ARG A 338 11.69 -14.33 -1.17
C ARG A 338 11.72 -14.95 -2.58
N ARG A 339 12.37 -14.29 -3.54
CA ARG A 339 12.50 -14.79 -4.91
C ARG A 339 13.33 -16.06 -5.00
N LEU A 340 14.32 -16.21 -4.11
CA LEU A 340 15.15 -17.41 -4.01
C LEU A 340 14.44 -18.54 -3.25
N TYR A 341 13.69 -18.22 -2.18
CA TYR A 341 12.95 -19.20 -1.41
C TYR A 341 11.84 -19.88 -2.22
N LYS A 342 11.18 -19.10 -3.09
CA LYS A 342 10.12 -19.60 -3.96
C LYS A 342 10.70 -20.37 -5.17
N PRO A 343 10.09 -21.51 -5.56
CA PRO A 343 10.38 -22.16 -6.84
C PRO A 343 10.21 -21.23 -8.05
N LEU A 344 11.06 -21.38 -9.06
CA LEU A 344 11.18 -20.46 -10.22
C LEU A 344 9.87 -20.26 -11.01
N ARG A 345 9.09 -21.32 -11.19
CA ARG A 345 7.90 -21.34 -12.07
C ARG A 345 6.58 -21.20 -11.32
N MET A 346 6.59 -21.35 -10.00
CA MET A 346 5.42 -21.13 -9.18
C MET A 346 4.94 -19.68 -9.36
N LYS A 347 3.64 -19.39 -9.33
CA LYS A 347 3.13 -18.02 -9.15
C LYS A 347 2.49 -17.94 -7.78
N LEU A 348 2.89 -16.93 -7.01
CA LEU A 348 2.32 -16.68 -5.70
C LEU A 348 1.23 -15.62 -5.86
N PRO A 349 0.03 -15.83 -5.29
CA PRO A 349 -0.96 -14.76 -5.13
C PRO A 349 -0.34 -13.54 -4.42
N LEU A 350 -0.79 -12.34 -4.78
CA LEU A 350 -0.23 -11.10 -4.22
C LEU A 350 -0.29 -11.02 -2.68
N PRO A 351 -1.37 -11.48 -1.99
CA PRO A 351 -1.40 -11.49 -0.54
C PRO A 351 -0.33 -12.39 0.08
N VAL A 352 -0.13 -13.58 -0.46
CA VAL A 352 0.93 -14.52 -0.02
C VAL A 352 2.31 -13.87 -0.15
N VAL A 353 2.51 -13.14 -1.24
CA VAL A 353 3.74 -12.40 -1.50
C VAL A 353 4.05 -11.36 -0.41
N ILE A 354 3.03 -10.68 0.12
CA ILE A 354 3.16 -9.67 1.16
C ILE A 354 3.38 -10.35 2.51
N GLU A 355 2.58 -11.36 2.82
CA GLU A 355 2.70 -12.11 4.07
C GLU A 355 4.08 -12.76 4.19
N LEU A 356 4.58 -13.39 3.13
CA LEU A 356 5.92 -13.94 3.10
C LEU A 356 7.00 -12.87 3.29
N ASN A 357 6.84 -11.68 2.69
CA ASN A 357 7.77 -10.57 2.94
C ASN A 357 7.74 -10.13 4.42
N ARG A 358 6.56 -10.09 5.05
CA ARG A 358 6.39 -9.69 6.45
C ARG A 358 7.03 -10.70 7.39
N ARG A 359 6.79 -12.00 7.19
CA ARG A 359 7.44 -13.08 7.95
C ARG A 359 8.97 -13.05 7.82
N LEU A 360 9.46 -12.89 6.59
CA LEU A 360 10.90 -12.74 6.33
C LEU A 360 11.48 -11.48 6.98
N MET A 361 10.75 -10.37 6.98
CA MET A 361 11.18 -9.14 7.66
C MET A 361 11.25 -9.33 9.17
N LYS A 362 10.24 -9.97 9.78
CA LYS A 362 10.23 -10.29 11.22
C LYS A 362 11.46 -11.12 11.59
N GLY A 363 11.74 -12.17 10.81
CA GLY A 363 12.92 -13.02 11.03
C GLY A 363 14.24 -12.30 10.82
N TYR A 364 14.34 -11.46 9.79
CA TYR A 364 15.55 -10.67 9.56
C TYR A 364 15.81 -9.67 10.69
N THR A 365 14.78 -9.00 11.21
CA THR A 365 14.94 -8.03 12.31
C THR A 365 15.45 -8.71 13.59
N GLN A 366 14.95 -9.91 13.91
CA GLN A 366 15.36 -10.65 15.10
C GLN A 366 16.78 -11.22 14.97
N PHE A 367 17.10 -11.81 13.82
CA PHE A 367 18.38 -12.52 13.61
C PHE A 367 19.40 -11.71 12.79
N LYS A 368 19.24 -10.39 12.67
CA LYS A 368 20.12 -9.52 11.85
C LYS A 368 21.60 -9.64 12.22
N LYS A 369 21.89 -9.91 13.50
CA LYS A 369 23.24 -10.00 14.06
C LYS A 369 23.86 -11.39 13.93
N GLU A 370 23.09 -12.39 13.53
CA GLU A 370 23.58 -13.76 13.42
C GLU A 370 24.57 -13.91 12.26
N PRO A 371 25.73 -14.57 12.46
CA PRO A 371 26.75 -14.72 11.42
C PRO A 371 26.21 -15.37 10.14
N LYS A 372 25.36 -16.40 10.26
CA LYS A 372 24.72 -17.08 9.12
C LYS A 372 23.86 -16.11 8.30
N VAL A 373 23.10 -15.24 8.96
CA VAL A 373 22.21 -14.26 8.31
C VAL A 373 23.02 -13.14 7.65
N ILE A 374 24.11 -12.69 8.28
CA ILE A 374 25.02 -11.67 7.71
C ILE A 374 25.69 -12.20 6.43
N GLN A 375 26.24 -13.42 6.48
CA GLN A 375 26.88 -14.06 5.34
C GLN A 375 25.89 -14.25 4.18
N LEU A 376 24.70 -14.79 4.48
CA LEU A 376 23.63 -14.96 3.49
C LEU A 376 23.24 -13.62 2.86
N SER A 377 23.08 -12.59 3.69
CA SER A 377 22.74 -11.23 3.20
C SER A 377 23.79 -10.68 2.24
N LYS A 378 25.08 -10.85 2.56
CA LYS A 378 26.19 -10.44 1.70
C LYS A 378 26.18 -11.22 0.37
N ALA A 379 25.94 -12.52 0.43
CA ALA A 379 25.89 -13.39 -0.74
C ALA A 379 24.70 -13.05 -1.67
N ILE A 380 23.52 -12.81 -1.12
CA ILE A 380 22.33 -12.36 -1.88
C ILE A 380 22.56 -10.98 -2.50
N LYS A 381 23.19 -10.04 -1.78
CA LYS A 381 23.55 -8.72 -2.32
C LYS A 381 24.56 -8.85 -3.47
N ALA A 382 25.57 -9.71 -3.35
CA ALA A 382 26.54 -9.98 -4.43
C ALA A 382 25.87 -10.57 -5.67
N TYR A 383 25.04 -11.60 -5.48
CA TYR A 383 24.24 -12.22 -6.55
C TYR A 383 23.32 -11.21 -7.25
N SER A 384 22.62 -10.38 -6.47
CA SER A 384 21.73 -9.35 -7.01
C SER A 384 22.47 -8.31 -7.85
N ARG A 385 23.71 -7.94 -7.47
CA ARG A 385 24.57 -7.04 -8.25
C ARG A 385 25.00 -7.69 -9.57
N GLN A 386 25.48 -8.93 -9.55
CA GLN A 386 25.88 -9.66 -10.76
C GLN A 386 24.71 -9.85 -11.73
N ARG A 387 23.55 -10.26 -11.22
CA ARG A 387 22.32 -10.38 -12.00
C ARG A 387 21.91 -9.05 -12.64
N LYS A 388 22.01 -7.93 -11.89
CA LYS A 388 21.68 -6.59 -12.40
C LYS A 388 22.67 -6.11 -13.46
N ALA A 389 23.96 -6.41 -13.32
CA ALA A 389 24.98 -6.10 -14.32
C ALA A 389 24.70 -6.81 -15.66
N LEU A 390 24.18 -8.03 -15.60
CA LEU A 390 23.71 -8.78 -16.78
C LEU A 390 22.32 -8.35 -17.26
N GLY A 391 21.61 -7.43 -16.60
CA GLY A 391 20.30 -6.96 -17.07
C GLY A 391 19.17 -8.00 -17.07
N ILE A 392 19.36 -9.19 -16.47
CA ILE A 392 18.35 -10.27 -16.44
C ILE A 392 17.58 -10.30 -15.12
N GLN A 393 16.38 -10.89 -15.13
CA GLN A 393 15.56 -11.14 -13.93
C GLN A 393 15.88 -12.51 -13.29
N ASP A 394 15.50 -12.70 -12.02
CA ASP A 394 15.82 -13.94 -11.28
C ASP A 394 15.25 -15.19 -11.97
N HIS A 395 13.99 -15.10 -12.42
CA HIS A 395 13.34 -16.18 -13.16
C HIS A 395 13.94 -16.43 -14.55
N GLN A 396 14.77 -15.51 -15.06
CA GLN A 396 15.38 -15.61 -16.39
C GLN A 396 16.75 -16.31 -16.36
N VAL A 397 17.32 -16.58 -15.18
CA VAL A 397 18.66 -17.19 -15.04
C VAL A 397 18.73 -18.61 -15.65
N GLU A 398 17.58 -19.29 -15.78
CA GLU A 398 17.50 -20.62 -16.42
C GLU A 398 17.45 -20.58 -17.96
N TRP A 399 17.24 -19.42 -18.60
CA TRP A 399 17.06 -19.34 -20.07
C TRP A 399 18.31 -19.74 -20.88
N GLY A 400 19.50 -19.74 -20.26
CA GLY A 400 20.76 -20.18 -20.89
C GLY A 400 21.16 -21.63 -20.57
N ASN A 401 20.21 -22.50 -20.22
CA ASN A 401 20.51 -23.92 -19.97
C ASN A 401 20.59 -24.69 -21.29
N VAL A 402 21.80 -24.85 -21.82
CA VAL A 402 22.07 -25.53 -23.11
C VAL A 402 21.46 -26.94 -23.16
N ARG A 403 21.41 -27.65 -22.03
CA ARG A 403 20.79 -29.00 -21.95
C ARG A 403 19.28 -28.98 -22.16
N ARG A 404 18.60 -27.89 -21.77
CA ARG A 404 17.13 -27.76 -21.88
C ARG A 404 16.70 -26.94 -23.09
N ARG A 405 17.54 -26.02 -23.56
CA ARG A 405 17.25 -25.11 -24.67
C ARG A 405 18.48 -24.99 -25.55
N PRO A 406 18.53 -25.73 -26.68
CA PRO A 406 19.63 -25.60 -27.63
C PRO A 406 19.62 -24.20 -28.26
N TRP A 407 20.77 -23.76 -28.76
CA TRP A 407 20.99 -22.40 -29.26
C TRP A 407 20.01 -22.01 -30.38
N TRP A 408 19.65 -22.94 -31.27
CA TRP A 408 18.72 -22.70 -32.37
C TRP A 408 17.31 -22.36 -31.88
N LEU A 409 16.85 -23.00 -30.79
CA LEU A 409 15.53 -22.76 -30.21
C LEU A 409 15.50 -21.39 -29.52
N VAL A 410 16.59 -21.03 -28.83
CA VAL A 410 16.78 -19.69 -28.25
C VAL A 410 16.78 -18.63 -29.35
N PHE A 411 17.47 -18.88 -30.46
CA PHE A 411 17.49 -17.99 -31.63
C PHE A 411 16.12 -17.82 -32.27
N LEU A 412 15.40 -18.92 -32.58
CA LEU A 412 14.04 -18.86 -33.12
C LEU A 412 13.09 -18.14 -32.17
N THR A 413 13.22 -18.36 -30.86
CA THR A 413 12.41 -17.65 -29.85
C THR A 413 12.71 -16.15 -29.88
N LEU A 414 13.98 -15.75 -30.04
CA LEU A 414 14.36 -14.35 -30.17
C LEU A 414 13.73 -13.74 -31.43
N VAL A 415 13.87 -14.39 -32.59
CA VAL A 415 13.29 -13.92 -33.86
C VAL A 415 11.77 -13.77 -33.73
N TYR A 416 11.09 -14.77 -33.16
CA TYR A 416 9.65 -14.72 -32.89
C TYR A 416 9.28 -13.54 -31.99
N ARG A 417 9.97 -13.34 -30.85
CA ARG A 417 9.68 -12.25 -29.91
C ARG A 417 9.98 -10.87 -30.49
N VAL A 418 11.01 -10.74 -31.31
CA VAL A 418 11.32 -9.50 -32.03
C VAL A 418 10.25 -9.21 -33.08
N GLY A 419 9.85 -10.20 -33.88
CA GLY A 419 8.76 -10.08 -34.86
C GLY A 419 7.43 -9.71 -34.19
N GLU A 420 7.08 -10.40 -33.10
CA GLU A 420 5.89 -10.11 -32.28
C GLU A 420 5.95 -8.68 -31.73
N LEU A 421 7.09 -8.24 -31.19
CA LEU A 421 7.26 -6.87 -30.69
C LEU A 421 7.11 -5.82 -31.80
N LEU A 422 7.65 -6.07 -32.99
CA LEU A 422 7.50 -5.19 -34.15
C LEU A 422 6.03 -5.08 -34.58
N ALA A 423 5.33 -6.22 -34.67
CA ALA A 423 3.90 -6.24 -35.00
C ALA A 423 3.06 -5.47 -33.98
N LEU A 424 3.30 -5.69 -32.68
CA LEU A 424 2.61 -4.95 -31.60
C LEU A 424 2.97 -3.45 -31.61
N THR A 425 4.20 -3.10 -31.97
CA THR A 425 4.62 -1.70 -32.10
C THR A 425 3.83 -1.02 -33.22
N LEU A 426 3.77 -1.61 -34.42
CA LEU A 426 2.97 -1.09 -35.54
C LEU A 426 1.49 -0.95 -35.17
N ALA A 427 0.91 -1.94 -34.49
CA ALA A 427 -0.48 -1.91 -34.05
C ALA A 427 -0.76 -0.81 -32.99
N THR A 428 0.24 -0.41 -32.20
CA THR A 428 0.09 0.62 -31.16
C THR A 428 0.34 2.03 -31.64
N LEU A 429 1.01 2.22 -32.79
CA LEU A 429 1.35 3.55 -33.31
C LEU A 429 0.13 4.48 -33.42
N PRO A 430 -1.04 4.08 -33.97
CA PRO A 430 -2.19 4.98 -34.08
C PRO A 430 -2.70 5.41 -32.70
N SER A 431 -2.78 4.48 -31.75
CA SER A 431 -3.20 4.80 -30.38
C SER A 431 -2.20 5.71 -29.68
N LEU A 432 -0.90 5.48 -29.85
CA LEU A 432 0.14 6.33 -29.30
C LEU A 432 0.08 7.73 -29.91
N ALA A 433 -0.12 7.85 -31.23
CA ALA A 433 -0.25 9.13 -31.91
C ALA A 433 -1.48 9.93 -31.46
N LEU A 434 -2.60 9.26 -31.13
CA LEU A 434 -3.78 9.92 -30.60
C LEU A 434 -3.66 10.26 -29.11
N PHE A 435 -2.88 9.50 -28.33
CA PHE A 435 -2.87 9.60 -26.88
C PHE A 435 -1.56 10.15 -26.28
N TRP A 436 -0.52 10.38 -27.08
CA TRP A 436 0.76 10.93 -26.61
C TRP A 436 0.62 12.27 -25.86
N PRO A 437 -0.28 13.22 -26.20
CA PRO A 437 -0.38 14.47 -25.46
C PRO A 437 -0.73 14.22 -24.00
N VAL A 438 -1.60 13.23 -23.73
CA VAL A 438 -1.98 12.84 -22.37
C VAL A 438 -0.79 12.26 -21.62
N PHE A 439 -0.03 11.34 -22.24
CA PHE A 439 1.15 10.77 -21.61
C PHE A 439 2.22 11.81 -21.28
N VAL A 440 2.53 12.70 -22.23
CA VAL A 440 3.55 13.74 -22.05
C VAL A 440 3.09 14.72 -20.98
N THR A 441 1.86 15.21 -21.05
CA THR A 441 1.33 16.19 -20.11
C THR A 441 1.25 15.60 -18.69
N ALA A 442 0.76 14.36 -18.56
CA ALA A 442 0.73 13.66 -17.27
C ALA A 442 2.14 13.47 -16.70
N ARG A 443 3.14 13.14 -17.53
CA ARG A 443 4.54 13.02 -17.10
C ARG A 443 5.12 14.36 -16.66
N VAL A 444 4.94 15.42 -17.44
CA VAL A 444 5.47 16.77 -17.14
C VAL A 444 4.86 17.34 -15.88
N ILE A 445 3.52 17.34 -15.78
CA ILE A 445 2.80 17.88 -14.61
C ILE A 445 3.12 17.07 -13.35
N SER A 446 3.10 15.73 -13.42
CA SER A 446 3.40 14.89 -12.25
C SER A 446 4.82 15.09 -11.74
N HIS A 447 5.80 15.27 -12.64
CA HIS A 447 7.19 15.52 -12.25
C HIS A 447 7.39 16.95 -11.70
N SER A 448 6.69 17.95 -12.24
CA SER A 448 6.66 19.31 -11.68
C SER A 448 6.07 19.32 -10.26
N LYS A 449 4.96 18.62 -10.05
CA LYS A 449 4.33 18.49 -8.72
C LYS A 449 5.18 17.67 -7.75
N GLN A 450 5.88 16.64 -8.21
CA GLN A 450 6.85 15.88 -7.41
C GLN A 450 7.97 16.78 -6.89
N ARG A 451 8.58 17.62 -7.76
CA ARG A 451 9.63 18.57 -7.36
C ARG A 451 9.12 19.57 -6.32
N LYS A 452 7.91 20.12 -6.52
CA LYS A 452 7.26 21.03 -5.54
C LYS A 452 6.98 20.34 -4.21
N ALA A 453 6.54 19.08 -4.23
CA ALA A 453 6.26 18.31 -3.02
C ALA A 453 7.53 17.99 -2.23
N LEU A 454 8.64 17.69 -2.93
CA LEU A 454 9.95 17.45 -2.33
C LEU A 454 10.51 18.72 -1.68
N ALA A 455 10.42 19.86 -2.38
CA ALA A 455 10.89 21.15 -1.85
C ALA A 455 10.14 21.60 -0.59
N ASN A 456 8.84 21.30 -0.49
CA ASN A 456 7.99 21.75 0.61
C ASN A 456 7.96 20.79 1.82
N SER A 457 8.66 19.65 1.79
CA SER A 457 8.56 18.64 2.84
C SER A 457 9.91 18.14 3.30
N SER A 458 10.13 18.16 4.62
CA SER A 458 11.28 17.51 5.26
C SER A 458 11.12 15.99 5.40
N VAL A 459 9.90 15.47 5.17
CA VAL A 459 9.57 14.07 5.45
C VAL A 459 9.68 13.20 4.20
N LYS A 460 9.48 13.77 3.00
CA LYS A 460 9.49 13.04 1.72
C LYS A 460 10.92 12.76 1.25
N MET A 461 11.15 11.55 0.73
CA MET A 461 12.45 11.11 0.22
C MET A 461 12.61 11.44 -1.26
N ASP A 462 11.70 10.93 -2.10
CA ASP A 462 11.68 11.16 -3.55
C ASP A 462 10.44 11.95 -4.00
N GLY A 463 9.47 12.22 -3.11
CA GLY A 463 8.18 12.86 -3.44
C GLY A 463 7.28 12.02 -4.35
N ARG A 464 7.47 10.71 -4.41
CA ARG A 464 6.76 9.82 -5.35
C ARG A 464 5.27 9.65 -5.02
N ASP A 465 4.86 10.01 -3.81
CA ASP A 465 3.51 9.89 -3.28
C ASP A 465 2.46 10.75 -4.02
N VAL A 466 2.90 11.82 -4.68
CA VAL A 466 2.00 12.68 -5.47
C VAL A 466 1.90 12.24 -6.93
N VAL A 467 2.86 11.46 -7.43
CA VAL A 467 3.01 11.18 -8.88
C VAL A 467 1.83 10.37 -9.42
N GLY A 468 1.42 9.32 -8.73
CA GLY A 468 0.28 8.48 -9.14
C GLY A 468 -1.02 9.30 -9.20
N SER A 469 -1.27 10.07 -8.14
CA SER A 469 -2.44 10.95 -8.02
C SER A 469 -2.54 11.94 -9.19
N TRP A 470 -1.45 12.66 -9.49
CA TRP A 470 -1.45 13.63 -10.59
C TRP A 470 -1.54 12.99 -11.97
N LYS A 471 -0.97 11.80 -12.19
CA LYS A 471 -1.16 11.07 -13.46
C LYS A 471 -2.64 10.73 -13.69
N ILE A 472 -3.33 10.25 -12.65
CA ILE A 472 -4.76 9.94 -12.73
C ILE A 472 -5.58 11.21 -12.97
N LEU A 473 -5.35 12.27 -12.19
CA LEU A 473 -6.11 13.52 -12.32
C LEU A 473 -5.93 14.18 -13.69
N VAL A 474 -4.70 14.26 -14.21
CA VAL A 474 -4.43 14.82 -15.54
C VAL A 474 -5.10 13.96 -16.62
N THR A 475 -5.00 12.64 -16.52
CA THR A 475 -5.65 11.74 -17.50
C THR A 475 -7.16 11.87 -17.48
N MET A 476 -7.76 11.98 -16.28
CA MET A 476 -9.20 12.10 -16.09
C MET A 476 -9.79 13.38 -16.69
N GLY A 477 -9.05 14.49 -16.65
CA GLY A 477 -9.49 15.74 -17.29
C GLY A 477 -9.13 15.82 -18.78
N LEU A 478 -7.88 15.52 -19.12
CA LEU A 478 -7.34 15.77 -20.45
C LEU A 478 -7.80 14.74 -21.48
N ALA A 479 -7.93 13.45 -21.12
CA ALA A 479 -8.31 12.42 -22.09
C ALA A 479 -9.72 12.64 -22.66
N PRO A 480 -10.79 12.87 -21.85
CA PRO A 480 -12.11 13.15 -22.39
C PRO A 480 -12.16 14.44 -23.21
N THR A 481 -11.43 15.47 -22.77
CA THR A 481 -11.31 16.75 -23.50
C THR A 481 -10.71 16.53 -24.89
N LEU A 482 -9.63 15.75 -24.96
CA LEU A 482 -8.93 15.44 -26.19
C LEU A 482 -9.80 14.58 -27.14
N TYR A 483 -10.51 13.58 -26.60
CA TYR A 483 -11.43 12.76 -27.40
C TYR A 483 -12.61 13.57 -27.92
N THR A 484 -13.13 14.49 -27.10
CA THR A 484 -14.19 15.42 -27.52
C THR A 484 -13.69 16.31 -28.66
N TRP A 485 -12.48 16.86 -28.52
CA TRP A 485 -11.84 17.65 -29.57
C TRP A 485 -11.70 16.87 -30.89
N TYR A 486 -11.16 15.65 -30.85
CA TYR A 486 -11.05 14.81 -32.03
C TYR A 486 -12.41 14.50 -32.66
N THR A 487 -13.41 14.22 -31.83
CA THR A 487 -14.76 13.94 -32.29
C THR A 487 -15.38 15.15 -32.98
N VAL A 488 -15.22 16.35 -32.42
CA VAL A 488 -15.71 17.60 -33.03
C VAL A 488 -15.03 17.86 -34.36
N VAL A 489 -13.70 17.78 -34.41
CA VAL A 489 -12.91 18.01 -35.65
C VAL A 489 -13.32 17.04 -36.75
N VAL A 490 -13.39 15.74 -36.46
CA VAL A 490 -13.74 14.72 -37.46
C VAL A 490 -15.20 14.80 -37.87
N THR A 491 -16.12 15.11 -36.95
CA THR A 491 -17.54 15.30 -37.27
C THR A 491 -17.75 16.52 -38.15
N TYR A 492 -17.04 17.62 -37.87
CA TYR A 492 -17.06 18.82 -38.70
C TYR A 492 -16.48 18.53 -40.09
N TRP A 493 -15.37 17.80 -40.17
CA TRP A 493 -14.79 17.38 -41.44
C TRP A 493 -15.75 16.52 -42.26
N LEU A 494 -16.42 15.55 -41.63
CA LEU A 494 -17.45 14.74 -42.28
C LEU A 494 -18.62 15.59 -42.79
N HIS A 495 -19.10 16.55 -41.99
CA HIS A 495 -20.12 17.50 -42.42
C HIS A 495 -19.67 18.31 -43.65
N TYR A 496 -18.43 18.80 -43.64
CA TYR A 496 -17.85 19.56 -44.75
C TYR A 496 -17.73 18.74 -46.04
N CYS A 497 -17.28 17.48 -45.95
CA CYS A 497 -17.22 16.57 -47.11
C CYS A 497 -18.59 16.19 -47.67
N ARG A 498 -19.64 16.17 -46.84
CA ARG A 498 -21.02 15.86 -47.30
C ARG A 498 -21.69 17.01 -48.05
N HIS A 499 -21.25 18.23 -47.81
CA HIS A 499 -21.74 19.44 -48.51
C HIS A 499 -20.82 19.86 -49.65
N ASP A 500 -20.05 18.90 -50.20
CA ASP A 500 -19.14 19.09 -51.34
C ASP A 500 -18.22 20.32 -51.18
N GLY A 501 -17.69 20.52 -49.97
CA GLY A 501 -16.78 21.63 -49.69
C GLY A 501 -15.55 21.60 -50.60
N HIS A 502 -15.02 22.76 -50.97
CA HIS A 502 -13.95 22.93 -51.98
C HIS A 502 -12.77 21.97 -51.83
N TYR A 503 -12.30 21.73 -50.60
CA TYR A 503 -11.14 20.86 -50.35
C TYR A 503 -11.46 19.35 -50.37
N SER A 504 -12.73 18.95 -50.45
CA SER A 504 -13.14 17.54 -50.42
C SER A 504 -12.73 16.75 -51.67
N SER A 505 -12.57 17.43 -52.81
CA SER A 505 -12.12 16.86 -54.08
C SER A 505 -10.60 16.94 -54.28
N LEU A 506 -9.90 17.78 -53.50
CA LEU A 506 -8.46 17.98 -53.57
C LEU A 506 -7.67 16.99 -52.72
N VAL A 507 -8.27 16.48 -51.63
CA VAL A 507 -7.61 15.51 -50.76
C VAL A 507 -7.66 14.09 -51.36
N PRO A 508 -6.65 13.24 -51.10
CA PRO A 508 -6.69 11.84 -51.49
C PRO A 508 -7.94 11.14 -50.95
N TRP A 509 -8.42 10.12 -51.69
CA TRP A 509 -9.64 9.38 -51.34
C TRP A 509 -9.66 8.87 -49.90
N TRP A 510 -8.51 8.47 -49.35
CA TRP A 510 -8.39 7.95 -47.99
C TRP A 510 -8.53 9.02 -46.89
N MET A 511 -8.46 10.31 -47.23
CA MET A 511 -8.76 11.44 -46.33
C MET A 511 -10.22 11.90 -46.42
N ASN A 512 -10.94 11.47 -47.45
CA ASN A 512 -12.34 11.82 -47.63
C ASN A 512 -13.21 10.95 -46.70
N ALA A 513 -13.76 11.57 -45.65
CA ALA A 513 -14.56 10.88 -44.64
C ALA A 513 -15.82 10.20 -45.20
N ARG A 514 -16.33 10.68 -46.35
CA ARG A 514 -17.52 10.13 -47.04
C ARG A 514 -17.28 8.70 -47.56
N VAL A 515 -16.03 8.32 -47.80
CA VAL A 515 -15.65 6.96 -48.20
C VAL A 515 -15.90 5.93 -47.09
N TYR A 516 -15.75 6.33 -45.84
CA TYR A 516 -15.86 5.42 -44.69
C TYR A 516 -17.22 5.50 -44.00
N VAL A 517 -17.92 6.62 -44.12
CA VAL A 517 -19.19 6.87 -43.41
C VAL A 517 -20.28 7.26 -44.41
N PRO A 518 -21.21 6.34 -44.72
CA PRO A 518 -22.32 6.61 -45.63
C PRO A 518 -23.18 7.80 -45.20
N ASP A 519 -23.76 8.52 -46.16
CA ASP A 519 -24.59 9.70 -45.91
C ASP A 519 -25.86 9.40 -45.11
N SER A 520 -26.32 8.14 -45.12
CA SER A 520 -27.45 7.66 -44.32
C SER A 520 -27.19 7.71 -42.81
N VAL A 521 -25.93 7.73 -42.37
CA VAL A 521 -25.59 7.79 -40.93
C VAL A 521 -25.69 9.24 -40.43
N PRO A 522 -26.57 9.55 -39.46
CA PRO A 522 -26.67 10.88 -38.90
C PRO A 522 -25.39 11.29 -38.17
N LEU A 523 -24.99 12.57 -38.29
CA LEU A 523 -23.77 13.08 -37.65
C LEU A 523 -23.75 12.90 -36.13
N ARG A 524 -24.91 12.99 -35.46
CA ARG A 524 -25.03 12.77 -34.02
C ARG A 524 -24.68 11.33 -33.63
N VAL A 525 -25.14 10.36 -34.42
CA VAL A 525 -24.85 8.94 -34.21
C VAL A 525 -23.36 8.69 -34.44
N PHE A 526 -22.82 9.20 -35.54
CA PHE A 526 -21.39 9.14 -35.83
C PHE A 526 -20.54 9.69 -34.68
N ALA A 527 -20.85 10.88 -34.17
CA ALA A 527 -20.10 11.51 -33.08
C ALA A 527 -20.06 10.64 -31.81
N ILE A 528 -21.19 10.04 -31.41
CA ILE A 528 -21.25 9.14 -30.24
C ILE A 528 -20.38 7.90 -30.47
N PHE A 529 -20.52 7.26 -31.63
CA PHE A 529 -19.72 6.07 -31.97
C PHE A 529 -18.23 6.38 -32.09
N PHE A 530 -17.86 7.48 -32.71
CA PHE A 530 -16.47 7.90 -32.87
C PHE A 530 -15.82 8.23 -31.52
N PHE A 531 -16.53 8.90 -30.62
CA PHE A 531 -16.05 9.10 -29.25
C PHE A 531 -15.82 7.77 -28.51
N GLY A 532 -16.75 6.82 -28.65
CA GLY A 532 -16.59 5.46 -28.14
C GLY A 532 -15.38 4.72 -28.74
N LEU A 533 -15.16 4.89 -30.06
CA LEU A 533 -14.00 4.34 -30.78
C LEU A 533 -12.68 4.90 -30.23
N MET A 534 -12.60 6.20 -29.93
CA MET A 534 -11.39 6.81 -29.34
C MET A 534 -11.04 6.20 -27.98
N ILE A 535 -12.05 5.92 -27.15
CA ILE A 535 -11.86 5.22 -25.87
C ILE A 535 -11.37 3.79 -26.11
N ALA A 536 -12.01 3.06 -27.03
CA ALA A 536 -11.66 1.68 -27.34
C ALA A 536 -10.23 1.55 -27.90
N VAL A 537 -9.85 2.39 -28.86
CA VAL A 537 -8.50 2.43 -29.44
C VAL A 537 -7.45 2.77 -28.39
N SER A 538 -7.73 3.75 -27.53
CA SER A 538 -6.82 4.12 -26.43
C SER A 538 -6.64 2.97 -25.43
N PHE A 539 -7.72 2.27 -25.07
CA PHE A 539 -7.65 1.11 -24.19
C PHE A 539 -6.92 -0.07 -24.84
N ALA A 540 -7.17 -0.34 -26.12
CA ALA A 540 -6.46 -1.36 -26.89
C ALA A 540 -4.96 -1.06 -26.95
N GLY A 541 -4.57 0.18 -27.28
CA GLY A 541 -3.16 0.58 -27.30
C GLY A 541 -2.47 0.44 -25.94
N LEU A 542 -3.16 0.76 -24.84
CA LEU A 542 -2.66 0.54 -23.48
C LEU A 542 -2.44 -0.95 -23.17
N ARG A 543 -3.37 -1.82 -23.58
CA ARG A 543 -3.27 -3.28 -23.38
C ARG A 543 -2.17 -3.91 -24.23
N ILE A 544 -2.09 -3.52 -25.51
CA ILE A 544 -1.04 -3.99 -26.41
C ILE A 544 0.33 -3.50 -25.92
N GLY A 545 0.43 -2.24 -25.49
CA GLY A 545 1.67 -1.70 -24.91
C GLY A 545 2.11 -2.40 -23.62
N GLU A 546 1.17 -2.86 -22.80
CA GLU A 546 1.46 -3.70 -21.63
C GLU A 546 2.09 -5.05 -22.04
N ILE A 547 1.47 -5.75 -23.00
CA ILE A 547 1.98 -7.03 -23.53
C ILE A 547 3.35 -6.82 -24.19
N GLY A 548 3.49 -5.78 -25.01
CA GLY A 548 4.75 -5.42 -25.66
C GLY A 548 5.86 -5.14 -24.67
N MET A 549 5.57 -4.49 -23.54
CA MET A 549 6.54 -4.25 -22.47
C MET A 549 6.96 -5.54 -21.75
N ASP A 550 6.06 -6.50 -21.58
CA ASP A 550 6.38 -7.81 -21.02
C ASP A 550 7.26 -8.63 -21.99
N ILE A 551 7.00 -8.56 -23.30
CA ILE A 551 7.84 -9.16 -24.35
C ILE A 551 9.22 -8.49 -24.39
N PHE A 552 9.28 -7.15 -24.39
CA PHE A 552 10.53 -6.41 -24.40
C PHE A 552 11.45 -6.80 -23.24
N LYS A 553 10.89 -6.96 -22.03
CA LYS A 553 11.64 -7.42 -20.84
C LYS A 553 12.08 -8.89 -20.93
N SER A 554 11.54 -9.67 -21.85
CA SER A 554 11.96 -11.06 -22.10
C SER A 554 13.14 -11.18 -23.07
N LEU A 555 13.49 -10.11 -23.80
CA LEU A 555 14.59 -10.11 -24.78
C LEU A 555 15.99 -10.16 -24.17
N PRO A 556 16.35 -9.41 -23.09
CA PRO A 556 17.71 -9.41 -22.55
C PRO A 556 18.31 -10.81 -22.28
N PRO A 557 17.62 -11.77 -21.61
CA PRO A 557 18.19 -13.08 -21.37
C PRO A 557 18.42 -13.89 -22.66
N LEU A 558 17.64 -13.66 -23.71
CA LEU A 558 17.81 -14.32 -25.01
C LEU A 558 19.11 -13.87 -25.68
N PHE A 559 19.37 -12.56 -25.72
CA PHE A 559 20.61 -12.01 -26.25
C PHE A 559 21.84 -12.52 -25.49
N ILE A 560 21.74 -12.59 -24.16
CA ILE A 560 22.85 -13.04 -23.31
C ILE A 560 23.08 -14.55 -23.45
N ALA A 561 22.01 -15.34 -23.60
CA ALA A 561 22.13 -16.78 -23.84
C ALA A 561 22.76 -17.11 -25.20
N LEU A 562 22.56 -16.27 -26.21
CA LEU A 562 23.17 -16.44 -27.54
C LEU A 562 24.61 -15.93 -27.62
N ASN A 563 25.02 -15.03 -26.72
CA ASN A 563 26.38 -14.49 -26.72
C ASN A 563 27.38 -15.51 -26.12
N PRO A 564 28.35 -16.05 -26.90
CA PRO A 564 29.30 -17.05 -26.42
C PRO A 564 30.12 -16.58 -25.21
N SER A 565 30.49 -15.29 -25.18
CA SER A 565 31.25 -14.69 -24.07
C SER A 565 30.50 -14.66 -22.73
N SER A 566 29.16 -14.64 -22.79
CA SER A 566 28.28 -14.54 -21.61
C SER A 566 27.81 -15.90 -21.07
N SER A 567 28.04 -16.97 -21.82
CA SER A 567 27.64 -18.33 -21.47
C SER A 567 28.25 -18.81 -20.14
N SER A 568 29.54 -18.54 -19.92
CA SER A 568 30.26 -18.86 -18.69
C SER A 568 29.72 -18.09 -17.48
N ALA A 569 29.39 -16.81 -17.67
CA ALA A 569 28.78 -15.97 -16.64
C ALA A 569 27.39 -16.47 -16.24
N LEU A 570 26.57 -16.89 -17.21
CA LEU A 570 25.25 -17.48 -16.95
C LEU A 570 25.32 -18.80 -16.19
N ILE A 571 26.27 -19.68 -16.54
CA ILE A 571 26.50 -20.94 -15.83
C ILE A 571 26.92 -20.66 -14.38
N LYS A 572 27.88 -19.75 -14.17
CA LYS A 572 28.32 -19.34 -12.83
C LYS A 572 27.17 -18.78 -12.01
N LEU A 573 26.35 -17.90 -12.60
CA LEU A 573 25.20 -17.30 -11.94
C LEU A 573 24.13 -18.33 -11.57
N ARG A 574 23.91 -19.34 -12.42
CA ARG A 574 22.97 -20.43 -12.14
C ARG A 574 23.45 -21.30 -10.97
N ASN A 575 24.73 -21.67 -10.98
CA ASN A 575 25.33 -22.46 -9.89
C ASN A 575 25.27 -21.69 -8.57
N GLN A 576 25.60 -20.40 -8.58
CA GLN A 576 25.45 -19.52 -7.43
C GLN A 576 24.00 -19.43 -6.95
N ARG A 577 23.03 -19.31 -7.88
CA ARG A 577 21.61 -19.31 -7.52
C ARG A 577 21.22 -20.60 -6.81
N ARG A 578 21.59 -21.77 -7.34
CA ARG A 578 21.28 -23.08 -6.71
C ARG A 578 21.87 -23.18 -5.30
N ALA A 579 23.13 -22.79 -5.13
CA ALA A 579 23.78 -22.76 -3.82
C ALA A 579 23.06 -21.79 -2.85
N LEU A 580 22.69 -20.60 -3.33
CA LEU A 580 21.97 -19.62 -2.53
C LEU A 580 20.57 -20.08 -2.14
N VAL A 581 19.84 -20.75 -3.03
CA VAL A 581 18.52 -21.31 -2.71
C VAL A 581 18.65 -22.30 -1.55
N ALA A 582 19.61 -23.22 -1.61
CA ALA A 582 19.85 -24.17 -0.53
C ALA A 582 20.20 -23.47 0.79
N GLN A 583 21.04 -22.42 0.74
CA GLN A 583 21.36 -21.63 1.93
C GLN A 583 20.16 -20.86 2.48
N VAL A 584 19.33 -20.26 1.62
CA VAL A 584 18.11 -19.54 2.02
C VAL A 584 17.15 -20.49 2.71
N VAL A 585 16.88 -21.65 2.13
CA VAL A 585 16.01 -22.68 2.70
C VAL A 585 16.56 -23.17 4.04
N ASN A 586 17.85 -23.49 4.11
CA ASN A 586 18.48 -23.93 5.35
C ASN A 586 18.36 -22.88 6.48
N VAL A 587 18.65 -21.62 6.20
CA VAL A 587 18.55 -20.53 7.19
C VAL A 587 17.10 -20.33 7.63
N ILE A 588 16.15 -20.36 6.69
CA ILE A 588 14.73 -20.23 7.00
C ILE A 588 14.23 -21.40 7.86
N ASN A 589 14.60 -22.65 7.55
CA ASN A 589 14.18 -23.80 8.34
C ASN A 589 14.89 -23.87 9.71
N THR A 590 16.11 -23.33 9.81
CA THR A 590 16.84 -23.27 11.10
C THR A 590 16.22 -22.28 12.07
N PHE A 591 15.84 -21.09 11.58
CA PHE A 591 15.39 -19.99 12.43
C PHE A 591 13.87 -19.76 12.41
N GLY A 592 13.17 -20.26 11.39
CA GLY A 592 11.72 -20.15 11.24
C GLY A 592 10.93 -20.70 12.42
N PRO A 593 11.20 -21.94 12.87
CA PRO A 593 10.53 -22.55 14.02
C PRO A 593 10.73 -21.78 15.34
N GLN A 594 11.81 -21.00 15.46
CA GLN A 594 12.08 -20.20 16.66
C GLN A 594 11.17 -18.96 16.77
N ILE A 595 10.58 -18.53 15.64
CA ILE A 595 9.70 -17.35 15.57
C ILE A 595 8.24 -17.77 15.46
N PHE A 596 7.98 -18.86 14.74
CA PHE A 596 6.65 -19.35 14.42
C PHE A 596 6.54 -20.78 14.98
N PRO A 597 5.83 -20.97 16.11
CA PRO A 597 5.69 -22.30 16.73
C PRO A 597 5.12 -23.37 15.78
N ASP A 598 4.19 -22.98 14.91
CA ASP A 598 3.55 -23.84 13.90
C ASP A 598 4.17 -23.72 12.51
N PHE A 599 5.48 -23.43 12.43
CA PHE A 599 6.17 -23.11 11.17
C PHE A 599 5.93 -24.14 10.04
N GLU A 600 5.95 -25.43 10.35
CA GLU A 600 5.76 -26.50 9.36
C GLU A 600 4.32 -26.56 8.82
N TYR A 601 3.31 -26.31 9.67
CA TYR A 601 1.90 -26.29 9.24
C TYR A 601 1.54 -24.99 8.51
N GLU A 602 2.20 -23.88 8.86
CA GLU A 602 1.99 -22.56 8.25
C GLU A 602 2.92 -22.27 7.07
N LYS A 603 3.68 -23.26 6.61
CA LYS A 603 4.61 -23.07 5.51
C LYS A 603 3.86 -22.64 4.26
N LEU A 604 4.19 -21.45 3.76
CA LEU A 604 3.52 -20.86 2.60
C LEU A 604 4.03 -21.43 1.26
N VAL A 605 5.14 -22.17 1.30
CA VAL A 605 5.80 -22.78 0.14
C VAL A 605 6.31 -24.15 0.57
N ASP A 606 5.66 -25.23 0.10
CA ASP A 606 6.10 -26.59 0.38
C ASP A 606 7.41 -26.91 -0.35
N GLU A 607 8.25 -27.76 0.25
CA GLU A 607 9.57 -28.14 -0.30
C GLU A 607 9.51 -29.30 -1.29
N ASN A 608 8.41 -30.08 -1.30
CA ASN A 608 8.24 -31.27 -2.14
C ASN A 608 7.98 -30.96 -3.64
N TYR A 609 8.28 -29.74 -4.10
CA TYR A 609 8.18 -29.42 -5.52
C TYR A 609 9.47 -29.80 -6.22
N ASP A 610 9.37 -30.86 -7.02
CA ASP A 610 10.42 -31.29 -7.92
C ASP A 610 10.92 -30.10 -8.75
N TYR A 611 12.17 -29.70 -8.52
CA TYR A 611 12.76 -28.48 -9.11
C TYR A 611 12.86 -28.56 -10.65
N ASP A 612 12.56 -29.75 -11.19
CA ASP A 612 12.70 -30.16 -12.58
C ASP A 612 11.37 -30.43 -13.31
N GLY A 613 10.21 -30.34 -12.64
CA GLY A 613 8.89 -30.60 -13.23
C GLY A 613 8.42 -29.57 -14.28
N GLU A 614 7.86 -30.07 -15.40
CA GLU A 614 7.35 -29.27 -16.53
C GLU A 614 6.04 -28.52 -16.25
N GLY A 615 5.30 -28.89 -15.20
CA GLY A 615 4.07 -28.20 -14.80
C GLY A 615 4.37 -26.96 -13.97
N GLY A 616 4.06 -25.77 -14.49
CA GLY A 616 3.91 -24.59 -13.62
C GLY A 616 2.72 -24.81 -12.69
N ILE A 617 2.97 -25.11 -11.42
CA ILE A 617 1.90 -25.25 -10.43
C ILE A 617 1.51 -23.84 -9.97
N ASP A 618 0.38 -23.36 -10.45
CA ASP A 618 -0.30 -22.20 -9.90
C ASP A 618 -0.99 -22.65 -8.61
N ILE A 619 -0.61 -22.10 -7.45
CA ILE A 619 -1.41 -22.30 -6.24
C ILE A 619 -2.76 -21.63 -6.48
N ASP A 620 -3.83 -22.42 -6.57
CA ASP A 620 -5.18 -21.90 -6.66
C ASP A 620 -5.48 -21.04 -5.42
N TYR A 621 -5.99 -19.84 -5.69
CA TYR A 621 -6.34 -18.85 -4.68
C TYR A 621 -7.42 -19.37 -3.73
N ALA A 622 -8.31 -20.26 -4.19
CA ALA A 622 -9.32 -20.90 -3.34
C ALA A 622 -8.68 -21.73 -2.21
N THR A 623 -7.63 -22.48 -2.53
CA THR A 623 -6.85 -23.27 -1.56
C THR A 623 -6.19 -22.36 -0.52
N TYR A 624 -5.57 -21.25 -0.93
CA TYR A 624 -5.02 -20.27 0.01
C TYR A 624 -6.10 -19.60 0.89
N ARG A 625 -7.24 -19.22 0.30
CA ARG A 625 -8.36 -18.62 1.02
C ARG A 625 -8.95 -19.58 2.07
N SER A 626 -8.99 -20.88 1.78
CA SER A 626 -9.42 -21.90 2.74
C SER A 626 -8.46 -21.98 3.93
N ARG A 627 -7.14 -22.01 3.68
CA ARG A 627 -6.10 -22.02 4.72
C ARG A 627 -6.11 -20.74 5.57
N LEU A 628 -6.31 -19.57 4.96
CA LEU A 628 -6.43 -18.29 5.67
C LEU A 628 -7.67 -18.20 6.57
N LYS A 629 -8.77 -18.88 6.18
CA LYS A 629 -9.99 -18.95 6.99
C LYS A 629 -9.84 -19.91 8.17
N SER A 630 -9.02 -20.95 8.02
CA SER A 630 -8.75 -21.94 9.07
C SER A 630 -7.58 -21.56 9.97
N MET A 631 -6.80 -20.53 9.62
CA MET A 631 -5.75 -20.00 10.48
C MET A 631 -6.38 -19.35 11.72
N PRO A 632 -6.00 -19.77 12.94
CA PRO A 632 -6.37 -19.04 14.14
C PRO A 632 -5.80 -17.62 14.06
N PRO A 633 -6.49 -16.60 14.62
CA PRO A 633 -5.89 -15.28 14.73
C PRO A 633 -4.56 -15.41 15.48
N SER A 634 -3.50 -14.78 14.97
CA SER A 634 -2.24 -14.67 15.70
C SER A 634 -2.54 -14.02 17.05
N GLU A 635 -2.43 -14.78 18.14
CA GLU A 635 -2.61 -14.24 19.47
C GLU A 635 -1.59 -13.09 19.66
N PRO A 636 -2.04 -11.90 20.08
CA PRO A 636 -1.12 -10.86 20.50
C PRO A 636 -0.28 -11.43 21.65
N GLN A 637 1.05 -11.45 21.48
CA GLN A 637 1.96 -11.89 22.52
C GLN A 637 1.85 -10.93 23.69
N THR A 638 1.08 -11.30 24.72
CA THR A 638 1.13 -10.64 26.02
C THR A 638 2.57 -10.74 26.56
N PRO A 639 3.17 -9.66 27.08
CA PRO A 639 4.46 -9.74 27.75
C PRO A 639 4.37 -10.74 28.90
N ASN A 640 5.24 -11.75 28.89
CA ASN A 640 5.35 -12.77 29.93
C ASN A 640 5.48 -12.12 31.31
N ARG A 641 4.39 -12.08 32.09
CA ARG A 641 4.45 -11.93 33.54
C ARG A 641 4.71 -13.32 34.13
N SER A 642 5.79 -13.38 34.90
CA SER A 642 6.27 -14.50 35.71
C SER A 642 5.15 -15.44 36.21
N ARG A 643 5.10 -16.66 35.68
CA ARG A 643 4.34 -17.76 36.27
C ARG A 643 5.11 -18.32 37.46
N SER A 644 4.67 -17.98 38.66
CA SER A 644 4.95 -18.75 39.87
C SER A 644 4.23 -20.10 39.78
N ARG A 645 4.94 -21.16 40.16
CA ARG A 645 4.42 -22.52 40.29
C ARG A 645 3.28 -22.55 41.32
N SER A 646 2.13 -23.08 40.95
CA SER A 646 1.26 -23.77 41.91
C SER A 646 0.58 -24.96 41.23
N SER A 647 0.73 -26.10 41.89
CA SER A 647 0.12 -27.40 41.62
C SER A 647 -1.36 -27.39 42.01
N GLY A 648 -2.24 -27.94 41.17
CA GLY A 648 -3.64 -28.13 41.57
C GLY A 648 -4.50 -28.81 40.51
N ARG A 649 -4.70 -30.13 40.69
CA ARG A 649 -5.83 -30.99 40.29
C ARG A 649 -6.78 -30.56 39.16
N ARG A 650 -6.92 -31.44 38.15
CA ARG A 650 -8.10 -31.56 37.28
C ARG A 650 -9.31 -32.09 38.06
N PRO A 651 -10.53 -31.66 37.71
CA PRO A 651 -11.70 -32.51 37.76
C PRO A 651 -12.16 -32.91 36.36
N SER A 652 -12.72 -34.11 36.30
CA SER A 652 -13.32 -34.78 35.15
C SER A 652 -14.81 -34.44 34.99
N ASP A 653 -15.33 -34.85 33.83
CA ASP A 653 -16.71 -35.30 33.57
C ASP A 653 -17.86 -34.30 33.35
N SER A 654 -18.28 -34.22 32.07
CA SER A 654 -19.48 -34.91 31.54
C SER A 654 -20.70 -34.10 30.99
N TRP A 655 -21.30 -34.71 29.95
CA TRP A 655 -22.62 -34.52 29.28
C TRP A 655 -22.76 -33.42 28.20
N GLN A 656 -22.93 -33.72 26.89
CA GLN A 656 -23.94 -34.47 26.08
C GLN A 656 -25.23 -33.68 25.75
N GLY A 657 -25.61 -33.67 24.45
CA GLY A 657 -26.94 -33.24 23.91
C GLY A 657 -26.89 -32.57 22.51
N VAL A 658 -26.89 -33.33 21.38
CA VAL A 658 -28.03 -33.60 20.43
C VAL A 658 -28.43 -32.37 19.56
N SER A 659 -27.94 -32.25 18.31
CA SER A 659 -28.54 -32.59 16.97
C SER A 659 -29.89 -31.92 16.64
N SER A 660 -30.09 -31.24 15.50
CA SER A 660 -30.45 -31.80 14.16
C SER A 660 -30.62 -30.65 13.13
N GLY A 661 -30.04 -30.68 11.91
CA GLY A 661 -30.71 -30.92 10.59
C GLY A 661 -31.40 -29.66 9.99
N ALA A 662 -31.34 -29.23 8.72
CA ALA A 662 -30.94 -29.74 7.39
C ALA A 662 -30.73 -28.50 6.45
N LEU A 663 -29.67 -28.39 5.65
CA LEU A 663 -29.41 -28.94 4.29
C LEU A 663 -30.15 -28.26 3.11
N LEU A 664 -29.39 -27.56 2.24
CA LEU A 664 -29.56 -27.52 0.78
C LEU A 664 -28.17 -27.46 0.08
N LYS A 665 -27.95 -28.38 -0.87
CA LYS A 665 -26.73 -28.61 -1.69
C LYS A 665 -26.54 -27.54 -2.81
N PRO A 666 -25.39 -27.51 -3.51
CA PRO A 666 -25.30 -28.22 -4.80
C PRO A 666 -23.97 -28.95 -5.10
N LEU A 667 -24.13 -30.12 -5.76
CA LEU A 667 -23.35 -30.84 -6.78
C LEU A 667 -21.83 -30.61 -6.97
N THR A 668 -21.04 -31.68 -6.76
CA THR A 668 -20.15 -32.33 -7.77
C THR A 668 -19.83 -33.77 -7.32
N SER A 669 -19.88 -34.71 -8.26
CA SER A 669 -19.73 -36.16 -8.09
C SER A 669 -18.32 -36.60 -7.70
N GLY A 670 -18.18 -37.39 -6.64
CA GLY A 670 -16.96 -38.12 -6.26
C GLY A 670 -16.96 -39.57 -6.80
N PRO A 671 -15.80 -40.24 -6.80
CA PRO A 671 -15.61 -41.57 -7.41
C PRO A 671 -16.39 -42.66 -6.69
N SER A 672 -16.68 -43.74 -7.42
CA SER A 672 -17.55 -44.84 -6.95
C SER A 672 -16.81 -45.76 -5.97
N LYS A 673 -17.57 -46.48 -5.13
CA LYS A 673 -17.02 -47.40 -4.11
C LYS A 673 -16.13 -48.51 -4.70
N ASP A 674 -16.34 -48.86 -5.97
CA ASP A 674 -15.58 -49.91 -6.65
C ASP A 674 -14.16 -49.42 -7.04
N GLU A 675 -13.97 -48.11 -7.26
CA GLU A 675 -12.65 -47.51 -7.52
C GLU A 675 -11.79 -47.41 -6.24
N LEU A 676 -12.43 -47.30 -5.07
CA LEU A 676 -11.76 -47.30 -3.76
C LEU A 676 -11.27 -48.70 -3.37
N SER A 677 -11.95 -49.77 -3.79
CA SER A 677 -11.49 -51.15 -3.57
C SER A 677 -10.27 -51.51 -4.43
N GLU A 678 -10.19 -51.02 -5.66
CA GLU A 678 -9.03 -51.28 -6.55
C GLU A 678 -7.77 -50.52 -6.06
N LEU A 679 -7.95 -49.35 -5.43
CA LEU A 679 -6.87 -48.57 -4.84
C LEU A 679 -6.29 -49.23 -3.57
N ASN A 680 -7.15 -49.80 -2.72
CA ASN A 680 -6.72 -50.59 -1.55
C ASN A 680 -6.02 -51.89 -1.94
N ARG A 681 -6.36 -52.48 -3.10
CA ARG A 681 -5.69 -53.67 -3.63
C ARG A 681 -4.26 -53.41 -4.12
N ARG A 682 -3.93 -52.17 -4.48
CA ARG A 682 -2.59 -51.78 -4.99
C ARG A 682 -1.59 -51.34 -3.91
N ILE A 683 -2.02 -51.14 -2.67
CA ILE A 683 -1.17 -50.62 -1.58
C ILE A 683 -0.75 -51.71 -0.57
N GLY A 684 -1.27 -52.93 -0.69
CA GLY A 684 -1.04 -54.01 0.28
C GLY A 684 -0.17 -55.17 -0.21
N THR A 685 1.13 -54.99 -0.45
CA THR A 685 2.10 -56.11 -0.43
C THR A 685 3.50 -55.65 0.01
N PHE A 686 3.80 -55.78 1.31
CA PHE A 686 5.13 -56.17 1.81
C PHE A 686 4.93 -56.84 3.18
N THR A 687 4.83 -58.17 3.17
CA THR A 687 4.76 -59.06 4.34
C THR A 687 6.16 -59.46 4.81
N PRO A 688 6.44 -59.50 6.13
CA PRO A 688 7.53 -60.29 6.67
C PRO A 688 7.09 -61.76 6.83
N LYS A 689 7.99 -62.71 6.53
CA LYS A 689 7.79 -64.16 6.68
C LYS A 689 7.96 -64.59 8.15
N ASN A 690 7.04 -65.42 8.63
CA ASN A 690 7.12 -66.17 9.88
C ASN A 690 8.12 -67.34 9.79
N GLU A 691 8.80 -67.59 10.90
CA GLU A 691 9.64 -68.75 11.22
C GLU A 691 8.85 -70.05 11.41
N LYS A 692 9.51 -71.19 11.17
CA LYS A 692 9.32 -72.46 11.91
C LYS A 692 10.65 -73.23 12.06
N GLN A 693 10.86 -73.71 13.30
CA GLN A 693 11.66 -74.86 13.78
C GLN A 693 13.18 -74.72 14.10
N THR A 694 13.47 -74.50 15.40
CA THR A 694 14.38 -75.21 16.37
C THR A 694 15.79 -75.72 15.99
N PRO A 695 16.71 -75.98 16.96
CA PRO A 695 17.08 -75.23 18.18
C PRO A 695 18.63 -75.11 18.36
N ALA A 696 19.12 -74.12 19.12
CA ALA A 696 20.41 -74.25 19.84
C ALA A 696 20.52 -73.21 20.96
N ALA A 697 21.01 -73.67 22.11
CA ALA A 697 21.17 -72.96 23.36
C ALA A 697 22.14 -71.76 23.28
N VAL A 698 21.97 -70.77 24.17
CA VAL A 698 22.89 -70.45 25.28
C VAL A 698 22.39 -69.18 26.01
N ARG A 699 22.41 -69.26 27.35
CA ARG A 699 22.14 -68.25 28.39
C ARG A 699 22.97 -66.96 28.18
N TYR A 700 22.57 -65.75 28.59
CA TYR A 700 22.57 -65.23 29.97
C TYR A 700 22.14 -63.73 30.00
N THR A 701 21.39 -63.34 31.04
CA THR A 701 21.36 -62.06 31.81
C THR A 701 21.45 -60.69 31.10
N VAL A 702 20.44 -59.80 31.22
CA VAL A 702 20.24 -58.81 32.31
C VAL A 702 21.43 -57.84 32.43
N GLU A 703 21.28 -56.56 32.03
CA GLU A 703 21.13 -55.39 32.92
C GLU A 703 21.16 -54.05 32.15
N SER A 704 20.49 -53.05 32.75
CA SER A 704 20.57 -51.58 32.61
C SER A 704 21.74 -50.97 31.80
N ILE A 705 21.55 -49.87 31.05
CA ILE A 705 21.23 -48.49 31.51
C ILE A 705 20.54 -47.72 30.38
#